data_AF-A0A8C1YHI4-F1
#
_entry.id   AF-A0A8C1YHI4-F1
#
_cell.length_a   1.000
_cell.length_b   1.000
_cell.length_c   1.000
_cell.angle_alpha   90.00
_cell.angle_beta   90.00
_cell.angle_gamma   90.00
#
_symmetry.space_group_name_H-M   'P 1'
#
loop_
_entity.id
_entity.type
_entity.pdbx_description
1 polymer ?
#
loop_
_entity_poly.entity_id
_entity_poly.type
_entity_poly.pdbx_seq_one_letter_code
_entity_poly.pdbx_strand_id
1 'polypeptide(L)'
;MADKTGEMAQNTRRVFINDIGKYTSKNIARFLDSCVVGASLVDPGEADVEEDDDRLHDEQPKLKSATFQIVGTVSSQTEEKCSFIAEEYSREDLLHHLMKCDVVIYDITQNADQIDEAQWAVSGFTFLLNPCMLVKISSYHNVYPGDNPEIPFTEEHYRRRKAHPNFHDHIGLEKLVVKLGKTFSTYVVASGLQYGMGEHIFHLFFKMSWLGEVSQVPIFGDGSNIIPTIHINDLAGIIQNIIDHTPKSQYFVAVDDSKNTMEDIIKAVTLVLGPGKTQNVSKEEIYLTRDLMQTDIDSLLVNLCIEATYLKENFNIQWVSETGMVENIEQITEEYKQTRGLLPLRICILGPPAVGKSTIAERICKHYKLHHVKLKETITETLENLESCVGMEDEENDQSEAQEFLDTLKENMNQNGGRLDDQYVIRIMRDKLRTKPCMNQGFVLDGFPKTYEQAKELFTGDEEPEDLQSKHEKKIIPEFVFFVDATDVFLKTRVLNLPETAVEGTSYTPEQFLRRLANFRERNVEDETLLNYFEDLEIHPEHLEITSNDDSEYLLIIEKVCKKVGKPKNYGIVLEEVEEGERRQAEQQLKERAAQRAEAERREEEEAQQRDKCWGEWNQQLVEVKRQEHDLLESQSELLRNYLMKDVMPTLTQGLIECCRIRPDDPIDFLVGHLNNTYKINLFFWKNCKIVALCIFQAEYLLKNNPEG
;
A
#
# COMPACT_ATOMS: atom_id res chain seq x y z
N MET A 1 23.06 -40.72 36.49
CA MET A 1 22.61 -39.31 36.42
C MET A 1 21.89 -39.09 35.10
N ALA A 2 20.86 -39.89 34.87
CA ALA A 2 19.85 -39.76 33.82
C ALA A 2 18.51 -39.75 34.58
N ASP A 3 17.47 -39.16 33.99
CA ASP A 3 16.13 -38.85 34.55
C ASP A 3 16.03 -37.64 35.50
N LYS A 4 15.90 -36.44 34.91
CA LYS A 4 15.18 -35.28 35.50
C LYS A 4 14.62 -34.30 34.44
N THR A 5 14.19 -34.77 33.27
CA THR A 5 13.59 -33.91 32.23
C THR A 5 12.21 -34.38 31.74
N GLY A 6 11.57 -35.33 32.45
CA GLY A 6 10.32 -35.97 32.01
C GLY A 6 9.01 -35.52 32.68
N GLU A 7 9.02 -34.57 33.62
CA GLU A 7 7.84 -34.27 34.47
C GLU A 7 7.26 -32.84 34.29
N MET A 8 7.32 -32.26 33.07
CA MET A 8 6.65 -30.98 32.75
C MET A 8 5.54 -31.08 31.69
N ALA A 9 5.23 -32.26 31.14
CA ALA A 9 4.48 -32.39 29.88
C ALA A 9 3.04 -32.95 29.99
N GLN A 10 2.30 -32.74 31.09
CA GLN A 10 1.01 -33.45 31.27
C GLN A 10 -0.29 -32.62 31.29
N ASN A 11 -0.28 -31.29 31.12
CA ASN A 11 -1.52 -30.48 31.16
C ASN A 11 -1.68 -29.48 29.99
N THR A 12 -1.17 -29.73 28.79
CA THR A 12 -1.31 -28.82 27.64
C THR A 12 -1.88 -29.55 26.43
N ARG A 13 -2.97 -29.04 25.83
CA ARG A 13 -3.53 -29.57 24.58
C ARG A 13 -2.88 -28.85 23.39
N ARG A 14 -2.29 -29.60 22.47
CA ARG A 14 -1.59 -29.04 21.31
C ARG A 14 -2.55 -28.91 20.13
N VAL A 15 -2.79 -27.68 19.68
CA VAL A 15 -3.74 -27.35 18.61
C VAL A 15 -2.97 -26.90 17.37
N PHE A 16 -3.19 -27.59 16.25
CA PHE A 16 -2.71 -27.14 14.94
C PHE A 16 -3.76 -26.26 14.26
N ILE A 17 -3.34 -25.14 13.69
CA ILE A 17 -4.18 -24.26 12.85
C ILE A 17 -3.40 -23.94 11.57
N ASN A 18 -4.02 -24.10 10.40
CA ASN A 18 -3.39 -23.73 9.13
C ASN A 18 -3.44 -22.21 8.89
N ASP A 19 -2.37 -21.68 8.28
CA ASP A 19 -2.19 -20.29 7.86
C ASP A 19 -2.54 -19.26 8.95
N ILE A 20 -1.82 -19.29 10.08
CA ILE A 20 -2.08 -18.44 11.25
C ILE A 20 -1.94 -16.93 10.94
N GLY A 21 -1.26 -16.54 9.86
CA GLY A 21 -1.18 -15.13 9.44
C GLY A 21 -2.52 -14.54 8.97
N LYS A 22 -3.45 -15.40 8.56
CA LYS A 22 -4.75 -15.01 8.01
C LYS A 22 -5.76 -14.63 9.08
N TYR A 23 -6.70 -13.74 8.73
CA TYR A 23 -7.65 -13.14 9.68
C TYR A 23 -8.36 -14.15 10.59
N THR A 24 -9.04 -15.15 10.03
CA THR A 24 -9.80 -16.16 10.76
C THR A 24 -8.91 -17.00 11.67
N SER A 25 -7.89 -17.65 11.09
CA SER A 25 -6.93 -18.47 11.82
C SER A 25 -6.19 -17.70 12.92
N LYS A 26 -5.81 -16.45 12.67
CA LYS A 26 -5.11 -15.57 13.62
C LYS A 26 -5.97 -15.27 14.85
N ASN A 27 -7.23 -14.90 14.63
CA ASN A 27 -8.12 -14.52 15.72
C ASN A 27 -8.56 -15.73 16.54
N ILE A 28 -8.84 -16.87 15.89
CA ILE A 28 -9.13 -18.13 16.59
C ILE A 28 -7.92 -18.58 17.41
N ALA A 29 -6.72 -18.48 16.85
CA ALA A 29 -5.50 -18.78 17.57
C ALA A 29 -5.37 -17.88 18.81
N ARG A 30 -5.44 -16.56 18.64
CA ARG A 30 -5.36 -15.60 19.75
C ARG A 30 -6.38 -15.89 20.85
N PHE A 31 -7.62 -16.24 20.48
CA PHE A 31 -8.66 -16.58 21.43
C PHE A 31 -8.31 -17.85 22.21
N LEU A 32 -7.96 -18.94 21.52
CA LEU A 32 -7.62 -20.21 22.16
C LEU A 32 -6.39 -20.12 23.08
N ASP A 33 -5.41 -19.27 22.76
CA ASP A 33 -4.23 -19.03 23.61
C ASP A 33 -4.62 -18.43 24.96
N SER A 34 -5.63 -17.56 24.97
CA SER A 34 -6.15 -16.93 26.18
C SER A 34 -7.07 -17.84 27.00
N CYS A 35 -7.54 -18.95 26.41
CA CYS A 35 -8.50 -19.86 27.03
C CYS A 35 -7.85 -20.99 27.83
N VAL A 36 -8.53 -21.41 28.90
CA VAL A 36 -8.18 -22.61 29.68
C VAL A 36 -8.94 -23.81 29.11
N VAL A 37 -8.27 -24.96 28.97
CA VAL A 37 -8.87 -26.20 28.48
C VAL A 37 -10.00 -26.64 29.41
N GLY A 38 -11.19 -26.91 28.86
CA GLY A 38 -12.36 -27.30 29.63
C GLY A 38 -13.12 -26.14 30.29
N ALA A 39 -12.73 -24.89 30.05
CA ALA A 39 -13.43 -23.72 30.61
C ALA A 39 -14.89 -23.62 30.14
N SER A 40 -15.22 -24.14 28.94
CA SER A 40 -16.59 -24.12 28.45
C SER A 40 -17.51 -25.15 29.13
N LEU A 41 -16.95 -26.10 29.88
CA LEU A 41 -17.71 -27.15 30.57
C LEU A 41 -18.33 -26.68 31.90
N VAL A 42 -17.94 -25.50 32.41
CA VAL A 42 -18.40 -24.94 33.67
C VAL A 42 -19.49 -23.90 33.41
N ASP A 43 -20.64 -24.02 34.06
CA ASP A 43 -21.74 -23.06 33.93
C ASP A 43 -21.36 -21.72 34.60
N PRO A 44 -21.69 -20.55 34.02
CA PRO A 44 -21.24 -19.25 34.55
C PRO A 44 -21.87 -18.93 35.91
N GLY A 45 -22.99 -19.59 36.24
CA GLY A 45 -23.75 -19.41 37.48
C GLY A 45 -23.26 -20.23 38.69
N GLU A 46 -22.22 -21.06 38.55
CA GLU A 46 -21.57 -21.74 39.70
C GLU A 46 -20.28 -21.04 40.16
N ALA A 47 -19.89 -19.94 39.50
CA ALA A 47 -18.78 -19.09 39.90
C ALA A 47 -19.26 -17.87 40.71
N ASP A 48 -20.00 -18.11 41.80
CA ASP A 48 -20.34 -17.06 42.77
C ASP A 48 -19.15 -16.81 43.71
N VAL A 49 -18.56 -15.62 43.57
CA VAL A 49 -18.05 -14.71 44.62
C VAL A 49 -17.48 -15.37 45.89
N GLU A 50 -16.16 -15.49 45.97
CA GLU A 50 -15.45 -15.33 47.23
C GLU A 50 -14.56 -14.08 47.12
N GLU A 51 -15.11 -12.93 47.53
CA GLU A 51 -14.30 -11.79 47.97
C GLU A 51 -13.49 -12.21 49.20
N ASP A 52 -12.24 -11.75 49.24
CA ASP A 52 -11.24 -11.98 50.27
C ASP A 52 -11.79 -11.97 51.71
N ASP A 53 -11.59 -13.06 52.46
CA ASP A 53 -11.42 -12.96 53.91
C ASP A 53 -10.27 -13.84 54.41
N ASP A 54 -9.39 -13.19 55.16
CA ASP A 54 -8.16 -13.69 55.75
C ASP A 54 -8.47 -14.80 56.78
N ARG A 55 -8.00 -16.04 56.58
CA ARG A 55 -7.63 -17.00 57.67
C ARG A 55 -7.00 -18.33 57.20
N LEU A 56 -5.76 -18.52 57.67
CA LEU A 56 -4.92 -19.71 57.87
C LEU A 56 -5.54 -21.14 57.77
N HIS A 57 -4.81 -21.99 57.02
CA HIS A 57 -4.73 -23.47 57.01
C HIS A 57 -5.98 -24.31 56.64
N ASP A 58 -5.97 -25.00 55.49
CA ASP A 58 -5.54 -26.42 55.40
C ASP A 58 -5.41 -26.88 53.91
N GLU A 59 -4.62 -27.93 53.67
CA GLU A 59 -4.21 -28.43 52.36
C GLU A 59 -5.35 -29.03 51.50
N GLN A 60 -5.63 -28.43 50.34
CA GLN A 60 -6.22 -29.11 49.18
C GLN A 60 -5.52 -28.68 47.88
N PRO A 61 -5.30 -29.59 46.92
CA PRO A 61 -4.45 -29.32 45.76
C PRO A 61 -5.18 -28.41 44.76
N LYS A 62 -4.67 -27.20 44.58
CA LYS A 62 -5.04 -26.31 43.47
C LYS A 62 -4.95 -27.08 42.14
N LEU A 63 -6.07 -27.23 41.43
CA LEU A 63 -6.12 -27.73 40.06
C LEU A 63 -5.21 -26.83 39.21
N LYS A 64 -4.11 -27.38 38.66
CA LYS A 64 -3.20 -26.64 37.77
C LYS A 64 -3.88 -26.45 36.42
N SER A 65 -4.25 -25.20 36.09
CA SER A 65 -4.94 -24.80 34.84
C SER A 65 -4.20 -25.29 33.59
N ALA A 66 -4.88 -26.11 32.78
CA ALA A 66 -4.36 -26.61 31.52
C ALA A 66 -4.59 -25.58 30.39
N THR A 67 -3.56 -25.23 29.62
CA THR A 67 -3.64 -24.22 28.54
C THR A 67 -3.50 -24.85 27.16
N PHE A 68 -4.01 -24.17 26.12
CA PHE A 68 -3.81 -24.58 24.73
C PHE A 68 -2.42 -24.16 24.25
N GLN A 69 -1.73 -25.05 23.52
CA GLN A 69 -0.46 -24.74 22.85
C GLN A 69 -0.69 -24.70 21.34
N ILE A 70 -0.51 -23.53 20.73
CA ILE A 70 -0.88 -23.27 19.34
C ILE A 70 0.31 -23.44 18.41
N VAL A 71 0.06 -24.13 17.30
CA VAL A 71 1.06 -24.44 16.28
C VAL A 71 0.45 -24.32 14.90
N GLY A 72 1.23 -23.93 13.89
CA GLY A 72 0.65 -23.81 12.55
C GLY A 72 1.60 -23.51 11.42
N THR A 73 1.01 -23.26 10.26
CA THR A 73 1.71 -22.82 9.04
C THR A 73 1.55 -21.32 8.84
N VAL A 74 2.50 -20.71 8.13
CA VAL A 74 2.45 -19.30 7.73
C VAL A 74 2.72 -19.22 6.23
N SER A 75 1.86 -18.53 5.49
CA SER A 75 1.95 -18.40 4.03
C SER A 75 2.94 -17.31 3.57
N SER A 76 3.38 -16.41 4.46
CA SER A 76 4.25 -15.25 4.16
C SER A 76 5.35 -15.07 5.22
N GLN A 77 6.63 -14.99 4.82
CA GLN A 77 7.76 -14.76 5.74
C GLN A 77 7.87 -13.32 6.28
N THR A 78 6.94 -12.44 5.90
CA THR A 78 7.00 -10.99 6.10
C THR A 78 6.20 -10.49 7.30
N GLU A 79 5.39 -11.33 7.93
CA GLU A 79 4.59 -10.92 9.09
C GLU A 79 5.42 -10.95 10.38
N GLU A 80 5.22 -9.94 11.22
CA GLU A 80 5.83 -9.87 12.55
C GLU A 80 5.55 -11.17 13.31
N LYS A 81 6.60 -11.83 13.82
CA LYS A 81 6.48 -13.07 14.59
C LYS A 81 5.44 -12.90 15.68
N CYS A 82 4.34 -13.64 15.57
CA CYS A 82 3.26 -13.58 16.55
C CYS A 82 3.74 -14.20 17.87
N SER A 83 3.60 -13.47 18.99
CA SER A 83 4.10 -13.89 20.31
C SER A 83 3.41 -15.13 20.88
N PHE A 84 2.24 -15.48 20.35
CA PHE A 84 1.38 -16.59 20.80
C PHE A 84 1.57 -17.88 19.99
N ILE A 85 2.45 -17.91 18.98
CA ILE A 85 2.73 -19.12 18.19
C ILE A 85 3.89 -19.88 18.82
N ALA A 86 3.69 -21.17 19.12
CA ALA A 86 4.74 -22.01 19.69
C ALA A 86 5.75 -22.49 18.64
N GLU A 87 5.30 -22.94 17.46
CA GLU A 87 6.17 -23.41 16.36
C GLU A 87 5.53 -23.12 14.98
N GLU A 88 6.37 -22.83 13.98
CA GLU A 88 5.99 -22.62 12.57
C GLU A 88 6.59 -23.73 11.70
N TYR A 89 5.80 -24.28 10.75
CA TYR A 89 6.22 -25.42 9.94
C TYR A 89 6.25 -25.15 8.43
N SER A 90 7.19 -25.83 7.75
CA SER A 90 7.22 -25.92 6.29
C SER A 90 6.45 -27.14 5.79
N ARG A 91 5.97 -27.07 4.54
CA ARG A 91 5.10 -28.09 3.91
C ARG A 91 5.70 -29.50 3.89
N GLU A 92 7.03 -29.63 3.88
CA GLU A 92 7.73 -30.91 3.71
C GLU A 92 7.68 -31.79 4.98
N ASP A 93 7.46 -31.19 6.16
CA ASP A 93 7.40 -31.90 7.45
C ASP A 93 6.00 -31.89 8.11
N LEU A 94 4.97 -31.38 7.42
CA LEU A 94 3.65 -31.09 7.99
C LEU A 94 2.98 -32.32 8.61
N LEU A 95 3.03 -33.47 7.93
CA LEU A 95 2.37 -34.71 8.36
C LEU A 95 2.93 -35.23 9.70
N HIS A 96 4.25 -35.18 9.88
CA HIS A 96 4.89 -35.63 11.11
C HIS A 96 4.56 -34.73 12.32
N HIS A 97 4.31 -33.44 12.07
CA HIS A 97 3.94 -32.48 13.10
C HIS A 97 2.45 -32.54 13.44
N LEU A 98 1.59 -32.74 12.45
CA LEU A 98 0.16 -33.01 12.62
C LEU A 98 -0.09 -34.22 13.54
N MET A 99 0.74 -35.25 13.47
CA MET A 99 0.65 -36.43 14.33
C MET A 99 0.93 -36.16 15.82
N LYS A 100 1.58 -35.04 16.15
CA LYS A 100 1.89 -34.64 17.52
C LYS A 100 0.83 -33.73 18.13
N CYS A 101 -0.22 -33.38 17.37
CA CYS A 101 -1.28 -32.47 17.79
C CYS A 101 -2.52 -33.24 18.24
N ASP A 102 -3.18 -32.75 19.28
CA ASP A 102 -4.43 -33.32 19.82
C ASP A 102 -5.64 -32.86 18.99
N VAL A 103 -5.59 -31.62 18.51
CA VAL A 103 -6.64 -30.98 17.71
C VAL A 103 -6.02 -30.37 16.46
N VAL A 104 -6.72 -30.49 15.34
CA VAL A 104 -6.31 -29.99 14.03
C VAL A 104 -7.46 -29.16 13.46
N ILE A 105 -7.26 -27.85 13.35
CA ILE A 105 -8.22 -26.91 12.78
C ILE A 105 -7.75 -26.55 11.39
N TYR A 106 -8.60 -26.81 10.39
CA TYR A 106 -8.38 -26.42 9.00
C TYR A 106 -9.41 -25.39 8.57
N ASP A 107 -8.96 -24.14 8.42
CA ASP A 107 -9.69 -23.08 7.75
C ASP A 107 -9.48 -23.18 6.23
N ILE A 108 -10.57 -23.24 5.48
CA ILE A 108 -10.56 -23.25 4.01
C ILE A 108 -11.38 -22.09 3.43
N THR A 109 -11.74 -21.12 4.26
CA THR A 109 -12.62 -20.02 3.84
C THR A 109 -11.91 -18.98 2.98
N GLN A 110 -10.59 -18.86 3.10
CA GLN A 110 -9.83 -17.77 2.49
C GLN A 110 -9.07 -18.12 1.21
N ASN A 111 -8.55 -19.35 1.04
CA ASN A 111 -7.85 -19.77 -0.18
C ASN A 111 -8.36 -21.09 -0.77
N ALA A 112 -8.62 -21.10 -2.08
CA ALA A 112 -9.00 -22.31 -2.82
C ALA A 112 -7.90 -23.39 -2.81
N ASP A 113 -6.62 -23.00 -2.83
CA ASP A 113 -5.47 -23.92 -2.81
C ASP A 113 -5.39 -24.75 -1.51
N GLN A 114 -6.00 -24.27 -0.43
CA GLN A 114 -6.05 -24.98 0.85
C GLN A 114 -7.03 -26.16 0.83
N ILE A 115 -7.93 -26.25 -0.16
CA ILE A 115 -8.89 -27.35 -0.27
C ILE A 115 -8.15 -28.64 -0.61
N ASP A 116 -7.21 -28.59 -1.55
CA ASP A 116 -6.39 -29.74 -1.94
C ASP A 116 -5.50 -30.20 -0.79
N GLU A 117 -4.93 -29.26 -0.03
CA GLU A 117 -4.15 -29.56 1.17
C GLU A 117 -5.02 -30.19 2.26
N ALA A 118 -6.19 -29.63 2.55
CA ALA A 118 -7.11 -30.18 3.54
C ALA A 118 -7.61 -31.57 3.13
N GLN A 119 -7.90 -31.79 1.84
CA GLN A 119 -8.28 -33.09 1.31
C GLN A 119 -7.15 -34.12 1.44
N TRP A 120 -5.91 -33.70 1.16
CA TRP A 120 -4.72 -34.52 1.36
C TRP A 120 -4.51 -34.86 2.84
N ALA A 121 -4.58 -33.88 3.74
CA ALA A 121 -4.40 -34.06 5.18
C ALA A 121 -5.43 -35.04 5.76
N VAL A 122 -6.71 -34.84 5.43
CA VAL A 122 -7.81 -35.72 5.87
C VAL A 122 -7.62 -37.16 5.35
N SER A 123 -7.15 -37.33 4.12
CA SER A 123 -6.82 -38.64 3.56
C SER A 123 -5.62 -39.29 4.25
N GLY A 124 -4.61 -38.51 4.64
CA GLY A 124 -3.46 -38.97 5.43
C GLY A 124 -3.88 -39.48 6.81
N PHE A 125 -4.78 -38.78 7.50
CA PHE A 125 -5.28 -39.20 8.82
C PHE A 125 -6.04 -40.54 8.77
N THR A 126 -6.83 -40.79 7.72
CA THR A 126 -7.53 -42.09 7.57
C THR A 126 -6.59 -43.28 7.49
N PHE A 127 -5.35 -43.08 7.01
CA PHE A 127 -4.37 -44.14 6.88
C PHE A 127 -3.63 -44.44 8.20
N LEU A 128 -3.57 -43.48 9.13
CA LEU A 128 -2.64 -43.50 10.27
C LEU A 128 -3.29 -43.73 11.65
N LEU A 129 -4.62 -43.83 11.75
CA LEU A 129 -5.36 -44.28 12.96
C LEU A 129 -5.07 -43.49 14.26
N ASN A 130 -4.78 -42.18 14.19
CA ASN A 130 -4.64 -41.34 15.38
C ASN A 130 -5.92 -40.52 15.68
N PRO A 131 -6.36 -40.43 16.95
CA PRO A 131 -7.58 -39.73 17.36
C PRO A 131 -7.34 -38.22 17.45
N CYS A 132 -7.01 -37.56 16.34
CA CYS A 132 -6.93 -36.10 16.28
C CYS A 132 -8.31 -35.54 15.93
N MET A 133 -8.77 -34.54 16.69
CA MET A 133 -10.04 -33.91 16.38
C MET A 133 -9.87 -32.93 15.22
N LEU A 134 -10.58 -33.15 14.10
CA LEU A 134 -10.49 -32.26 12.93
C LEU A 134 -11.68 -31.30 12.90
N VAL A 135 -11.43 -29.99 12.96
CA VAL A 135 -12.46 -28.96 12.81
C VAL A 135 -12.23 -28.24 11.50
N LYS A 136 -13.14 -28.43 10.54
CA LYS A 136 -13.14 -27.68 9.29
C LYS A 136 -14.01 -26.44 9.43
N ILE A 137 -13.46 -25.27 9.11
CA ILE A 137 -14.23 -24.03 8.95
C ILE A 137 -14.61 -23.90 7.49
N SER A 138 -15.91 -23.90 7.20
CA SER A 138 -16.45 -23.74 5.85
C SER A 138 -17.37 -22.52 5.80
N SER A 139 -17.64 -22.01 4.61
CA SER A 139 -18.50 -20.85 4.42
C SER A 139 -19.85 -21.25 3.79
N TYR A 140 -20.96 -20.72 4.31
CA TYR A 140 -22.31 -21.05 3.82
C TYR A 140 -22.66 -20.47 2.45
N HIS A 141 -21.80 -19.63 1.86
CA HIS A 141 -22.00 -18.97 0.56
C HIS A 141 -22.05 -19.93 -0.63
N ASN A 142 -21.82 -21.22 -0.38
CA ASN A 142 -21.79 -22.27 -1.38
C ASN A 142 -23.17 -22.84 -1.68
N VAL A 143 -24.25 -22.25 -1.17
CA VAL A 143 -25.59 -22.85 -1.14
C VAL A 143 -26.54 -22.05 -2.02
N TYR A 144 -27.13 -22.73 -3.02
CA TYR A 144 -28.27 -22.18 -3.73
C TYR A 144 -29.44 -21.99 -2.75
N PRO A 145 -30.01 -20.77 -2.61
CA PRO A 145 -31.20 -20.60 -1.82
C PRO A 145 -32.30 -21.51 -2.38
N GLY A 146 -32.99 -22.23 -1.49
CA GLY A 146 -34.20 -22.94 -1.87
C GLY A 146 -35.25 -21.95 -2.39
N ASP A 147 -36.30 -22.46 -3.03
CA ASP A 147 -37.32 -21.63 -3.70
C ASP A 147 -38.06 -20.62 -2.79
N ASN A 148 -37.90 -20.70 -1.45
CA ASN A 148 -38.53 -19.81 -0.47
C ASN A 148 -37.50 -19.19 0.51
N PRO A 149 -37.26 -17.87 0.49
CA PRO A 149 -36.34 -17.17 1.40
C PRO A 149 -36.87 -17.01 2.85
N GLU A 150 -38.16 -17.28 3.09
CA GLU A 150 -38.79 -17.11 4.42
C GLU A 150 -38.51 -18.27 5.39
N ILE A 151 -38.02 -19.42 4.91
CA ILE A 151 -37.77 -20.59 5.75
C ILE A 151 -36.30 -20.56 6.20
N PRO A 152 -36.00 -20.37 7.49
CA PRO A 152 -34.63 -20.37 7.98
C PRO A 152 -33.98 -21.74 7.76
N PHE A 153 -32.75 -21.71 7.27
CA PHE A 153 -31.95 -22.91 7.07
C PHE A 153 -31.35 -23.36 8.40
N THR A 154 -31.53 -24.64 8.75
CA THR A 154 -31.01 -25.26 9.97
C THR A 154 -30.02 -26.38 9.66
N GLU A 155 -29.35 -26.89 10.68
CA GLU A 155 -28.33 -27.95 10.54
C GLU A 155 -28.87 -29.22 9.90
N GLU A 156 -30.16 -29.52 10.05
CA GLU A 156 -30.80 -30.70 9.44
C GLU A 156 -30.89 -30.59 7.90
N HIS A 157 -30.89 -29.37 7.37
CA HIS A 157 -31.04 -29.09 5.95
C HIS A 157 -29.72 -29.19 5.17
N TYR A 158 -28.58 -29.42 5.83
CA TYR A 158 -27.25 -29.50 5.19
C TYR A 158 -27.18 -30.49 4.03
N ARG A 159 -27.96 -31.59 4.09
CA ARG A 159 -28.01 -32.64 3.06
C ARG A 159 -28.75 -32.22 1.78
N ARG A 160 -29.60 -31.20 1.85
CA ARG A 160 -30.43 -30.73 0.73
C ARG A 160 -29.75 -29.63 -0.10
N ARG A 161 -28.55 -29.20 0.29
CA ARG A 161 -27.82 -28.09 -0.32
C ARG A 161 -27.35 -28.40 -1.74
N LYS A 162 -27.40 -27.41 -2.61
CA LYS A 162 -26.79 -27.41 -3.95
C LYS A 162 -25.62 -26.44 -3.97
N ALA A 163 -24.46 -26.93 -4.43
CA ALA A 163 -23.24 -26.13 -4.55
C ALA A 163 -23.38 -25.05 -5.62
N HIS A 164 -22.93 -23.83 -5.35
CA HIS A 164 -22.59 -22.90 -6.43
C HIS A 164 -21.45 -23.50 -7.30
N PRO A 165 -21.40 -23.25 -8.63
CA PRO A 165 -20.40 -23.85 -9.51
C PRO A 165 -18.95 -23.61 -9.06
N ASN A 166 -18.65 -22.43 -8.51
CA ASN A 166 -17.30 -22.06 -8.03
C ASN A 166 -16.88 -22.81 -6.76
N PHE A 167 -17.81 -23.48 -6.07
CA PHE A 167 -17.56 -24.05 -4.74
C PHE A 167 -17.90 -25.54 -4.62
N HIS A 168 -17.85 -26.27 -5.73
CA HIS A 168 -18.11 -27.71 -5.77
C HIS A 168 -17.13 -28.49 -4.87
N ASP A 169 -15.86 -28.10 -4.87
CA ASP A 169 -14.80 -28.78 -4.14
C ASP A 169 -14.95 -28.60 -2.62
N HIS A 170 -15.40 -27.43 -2.18
CA HIS A 170 -15.70 -27.17 -0.76
C HIS A 170 -16.75 -28.14 -0.21
N ILE A 171 -17.86 -28.32 -0.94
CA ILE A 171 -18.94 -29.25 -0.56
C ILE A 171 -18.47 -30.71 -0.66
N GLY A 172 -17.67 -31.04 -1.66
CA GLY A 172 -17.04 -32.36 -1.79
C GLY A 172 -16.26 -32.73 -0.53
N LEU A 173 -15.40 -31.82 -0.07
CA LEU A 173 -14.61 -31.99 1.14
C LEU A 173 -15.48 -32.04 2.41
N GLU A 174 -16.53 -31.22 2.54
CA GLU A 174 -17.45 -31.33 3.69
C GLU A 174 -18.09 -32.71 3.80
N LYS A 175 -18.60 -33.25 2.68
CA LYS A 175 -19.19 -34.59 2.65
C LYS A 175 -18.18 -35.67 3.04
N LEU A 176 -16.93 -35.50 2.64
CA LEU A 176 -15.84 -36.39 3.00
C LEU A 176 -15.57 -36.35 4.51
N VAL A 177 -15.44 -35.17 5.11
CA VAL A 177 -15.22 -35.00 6.56
C VAL A 177 -16.37 -35.59 7.36
N VAL A 178 -17.62 -35.25 7.02
CA VAL A 178 -18.80 -35.81 7.72
C VAL A 178 -18.88 -37.34 7.57
N LYS A 179 -18.48 -37.89 6.41
CA LYS A 179 -18.44 -39.35 6.24
C LYS A 179 -17.42 -40.01 7.17
N LEU A 180 -16.27 -39.38 7.38
CA LEU A 180 -15.21 -39.85 8.28
C LEU A 180 -15.53 -39.65 9.76
N GLY A 181 -16.40 -38.71 10.10
CA GLY A 181 -16.89 -38.47 11.45
C GLY A 181 -17.56 -39.69 12.10
N LYS A 182 -17.99 -40.67 11.30
CA LYS A 182 -18.55 -41.94 11.79
C LYS A 182 -17.50 -42.85 12.45
N THR A 183 -16.23 -42.67 12.09
CA THR A 183 -15.10 -43.49 12.53
C THR A 183 -14.08 -42.71 13.35
N PHE A 184 -14.02 -41.38 13.17
CA PHE A 184 -13.08 -40.48 13.84
C PHE A 184 -13.83 -39.26 14.39
N SER A 185 -13.24 -38.53 15.34
CA SER A 185 -13.82 -37.28 15.87
C SER A 185 -13.58 -36.12 14.90
N THR A 186 -14.36 -36.04 13.82
CA THR A 186 -14.23 -34.96 12.82
C THR A 186 -15.52 -34.15 12.71
N TYR A 187 -15.37 -32.83 12.66
CA TYR A 187 -16.44 -31.85 12.73
C TYR A 187 -16.32 -30.85 11.58
N VAL A 188 -17.47 -30.45 11.04
CA VAL A 188 -17.60 -29.34 10.09
C VAL A 188 -18.35 -28.23 10.79
N VAL A 189 -17.70 -27.08 10.94
CA VAL A 189 -18.31 -25.83 11.38
C VAL A 189 -18.45 -24.97 10.14
N ALA A 190 -19.67 -24.78 9.68
CA ALA A 190 -19.92 -23.82 8.63
C ALA A 190 -20.30 -22.49 9.30
N SER A 191 -19.59 -21.43 8.96
CA SER A 191 -19.77 -20.09 9.53
C SER A 191 -20.54 -19.19 8.57
N GLY A 192 -21.28 -18.23 9.11
CA GLY A 192 -21.68 -17.03 8.38
C GLY A 192 -20.48 -16.16 7.97
N LEU A 193 -20.75 -14.99 7.40
CA LEU A 193 -19.73 -13.97 7.19
C LEU A 193 -19.15 -13.50 8.51
N GLN A 194 -17.84 -13.56 8.60
CA GLN A 194 -17.11 -13.28 9.83
C GLN A 194 -16.84 -11.78 9.96
N TYR A 195 -17.17 -11.21 11.12
CA TYR A 195 -16.87 -9.82 11.50
C TYR A 195 -16.20 -9.76 12.89
N GLY A 196 -15.89 -8.56 13.37
CA GLY A 196 -15.13 -8.32 14.61
C GLY A 196 -13.64 -8.04 14.42
N MET A 197 -13.00 -7.41 15.40
CA MET A 197 -11.56 -7.11 15.41
C MET A 197 -11.04 -6.22 14.26
N GLY A 198 -10.92 -6.67 13.00
CA GLY A 198 -10.09 -6.02 11.96
C GLY A 198 -10.63 -6.12 10.53
N GLU A 199 -11.93 -5.94 10.43
CA GLU A 199 -12.94 -6.81 9.82
C GLU A 199 -12.79 -7.18 8.35
N HIS A 200 -12.70 -8.49 8.11
CA HIS A 200 -12.50 -9.24 6.86
C HIS A 200 -13.19 -8.68 5.60
N ILE A 201 -14.38 -9.18 5.25
CA ILE A 201 -15.06 -8.87 3.99
C ILE A 201 -15.71 -7.48 4.04
N PHE A 202 -16.09 -7.02 5.24
CA PHE A 202 -16.66 -5.70 5.48
C PHE A 202 -15.60 -4.60 5.53
N HIS A 203 -14.30 -4.94 5.44
CA HIS A 203 -13.18 -4.00 5.49
C HIS A 203 -13.37 -2.83 4.54
N LEU A 204 -13.84 -3.12 3.33
CA LEU A 204 -14.07 -2.14 2.28
C LEU A 204 -14.97 -0.99 2.77
N PHE A 205 -16.12 -1.33 3.35
CA PHE A 205 -17.11 -0.35 3.80
C PHE A 205 -16.61 0.45 5.01
N PHE A 206 -15.89 -0.20 5.94
CA PHE A 206 -15.26 0.48 7.06
C PHE A 206 -14.16 1.44 6.59
N LYS A 207 -13.31 1.02 5.66
CA LYS A 207 -12.23 1.85 5.08
C LYS A 207 -12.80 3.04 4.33
N MET A 208 -13.80 2.84 3.47
CA MET A 208 -14.47 3.93 2.74
C MET A 208 -15.12 4.92 3.70
N SER A 209 -15.84 4.42 4.71
CA SER A 209 -16.50 5.26 5.71
C SER A 209 -15.50 6.03 6.57
N TRP A 210 -14.37 5.40 6.93
CA TRP A 210 -13.29 6.02 7.70
C TRP A 210 -12.57 7.14 6.95
N LEU A 211 -12.27 6.91 5.67
CA LEU A 211 -11.57 7.88 4.83
C LEU A 211 -12.44 9.10 4.52
N GLY A 212 -13.76 8.91 4.40
CA GLY A 212 -14.70 10.00 4.15
C GLY A 212 -14.54 10.67 2.77
N GLU A 213 -13.84 10.02 1.84
CA GLU A 213 -13.63 10.51 0.47
C GLU A 213 -14.93 10.45 -0.37
N VAL A 214 -15.81 9.52 -0.04
CA VAL A 214 -17.12 9.35 -0.68
C VAL A 214 -18.21 10.03 0.13
N SER A 215 -19.05 10.82 -0.55
CA SER A 215 -20.20 11.48 0.08
C SER A 215 -21.35 10.50 0.39
N GLN A 216 -21.41 9.39 -0.34
CA GLN A 216 -22.40 8.33 -0.17
C GLN A 216 -21.68 6.98 -0.33
N VAL A 217 -21.87 6.07 0.62
CA VAL A 217 -21.27 4.74 0.55
C VAL A 217 -22.12 3.84 -0.36
N PRO A 218 -21.51 3.09 -1.30
CA PRO A 218 -22.25 2.27 -2.23
C PRO A 218 -22.81 1.01 -1.55
N ILE A 219 -24.10 0.76 -1.74
CA ILE A 219 -24.78 -0.50 -1.46
C ILE A 219 -24.96 -1.20 -2.81
N PHE A 220 -24.47 -2.42 -2.90
CA PHE A 220 -24.48 -3.13 -4.16
C PHE A 220 -25.81 -3.86 -4.40
N GLY A 221 -26.45 -3.56 -5.53
CA GLY A 221 -27.79 -4.00 -5.85
C GLY A 221 -28.86 -3.24 -5.06
N ASP A 222 -29.88 -3.96 -4.65
CA ASP A 222 -31.04 -3.47 -3.93
C ASP A 222 -30.89 -3.53 -2.41
N GLY A 223 -29.80 -4.12 -1.89
CA GLY A 223 -29.49 -4.17 -0.46
C GLY A 223 -30.40 -5.06 0.40
N SER A 224 -31.46 -5.61 -0.20
CA SER A 224 -32.51 -6.41 0.46
C SER A 224 -32.07 -7.83 0.85
N ASN A 225 -30.83 -8.20 0.52
CA ASN A 225 -30.30 -9.53 0.79
C ASN A 225 -29.95 -9.70 2.26
N ILE A 226 -30.46 -10.79 2.86
CA ILE A 226 -30.16 -11.16 4.24
C ILE A 226 -28.83 -11.90 4.26
N ILE A 227 -27.91 -11.42 5.08
CA ILE A 227 -26.56 -11.96 5.18
C ILE A 227 -26.40 -12.62 6.54
N PRO A 228 -26.11 -13.94 6.60
CA PRO A 228 -25.83 -14.59 7.86
C PRO A 228 -24.43 -14.17 8.33
N THR A 229 -24.32 -13.61 9.54
CA THR A 229 -23.07 -13.10 10.09
C THR A 229 -22.67 -13.84 11.37
N ILE A 230 -21.39 -13.74 11.77
CA ILE A 230 -20.92 -14.19 13.08
C ILE A 230 -19.68 -13.41 13.51
N HIS A 231 -19.62 -13.02 14.79
CA HIS A 231 -18.44 -12.40 15.35
C HIS A 231 -17.31 -13.43 15.52
N ILE A 232 -16.07 -13.04 15.21
CA ILE A 232 -14.93 -13.97 15.14
C ILE A 232 -14.59 -14.63 16.49
N ASN A 233 -14.79 -13.91 17.60
CA ASN A 233 -14.59 -14.49 18.94
C ASN A 233 -15.71 -15.48 19.31
N ASP A 234 -16.94 -15.25 18.83
CA ASP A 234 -18.06 -16.18 19.06
C ASP A 234 -17.84 -17.48 18.28
N LEU A 235 -17.33 -17.36 17.04
CA LEU A 235 -16.88 -18.52 16.26
C LEU A 235 -15.77 -19.29 16.99
N ALA A 236 -14.80 -18.59 17.58
CA ALA A 236 -13.74 -19.22 18.36
C ALA A 236 -14.27 -19.91 19.63
N GLY A 237 -15.24 -19.30 20.33
CA GLY A 237 -15.93 -19.89 21.47
C GLY A 237 -16.74 -21.15 21.10
N ILE A 238 -17.37 -21.18 19.93
CA ILE A 238 -18.03 -22.39 19.40
C ILE A 238 -17.00 -23.50 19.15
N ILE A 239 -15.86 -23.16 18.56
CA ILE A 239 -14.78 -24.13 18.31
C ILE A 239 -14.24 -24.69 19.62
N GLN A 240 -14.03 -23.85 20.64
CA GLN A 240 -13.64 -24.28 21.98
C GLN A 240 -14.66 -25.27 22.57
N ASN A 241 -15.95 -24.95 22.48
CA ASN A 241 -17.01 -25.83 22.96
C ASN A 241 -17.01 -27.20 22.24
N ILE A 242 -16.74 -27.23 20.94
CA ILE A 242 -16.61 -28.49 20.19
C ILE A 242 -15.39 -29.30 20.68
N ILE A 243 -14.26 -28.63 20.95
CA ILE A 243 -13.03 -29.24 21.48
C ILE A 243 -13.25 -29.84 22.87
N ASP A 244 -14.02 -29.17 23.71
CA ASP A 244 -14.21 -29.55 25.11
C ASP A 244 -15.33 -30.59 25.27
N HIS A 245 -16.48 -30.40 24.61
CA HIS A 245 -17.64 -31.29 24.74
C HIS A 245 -17.57 -32.55 23.85
N THR A 246 -16.83 -32.51 22.74
CA THR A 246 -16.76 -33.60 21.74
C THR A 246 -18.16 -34.14 21.36
N PRO A 247 -19.03 -33.30 20.78
CA PRO A 247 -20.44 -33.62 20.52
C PRO A 247 -20.61 -34.80 19.55
N LYS A 248 -21.78 -35.44 19.56
CA LYS A 248 -22.12 -36.53 18.63
C LYS A 248 -22.46 -36.04 17.22
N SER A 249 -22.98 -34.82 17.11
CA SER A 249 -23.26 -34.17 15.83
C SER A 249 -21.95 -33.78 15.16
N GLN A 250 -21.83 -34.00 13.84
CA GLN A 250 -20.59 -33.77 13.08
C GLN A 250 -20.63 -32.47 12.27
N TYR A 251 -21.76 -31.77 12.28
CA TYR A 251 -22.01 -30.62 11.42
C TYR A 251 -22.72 -29.54 12.23
N PHE A 252 -22.13 -28.35 12.27
CA PHE A 252 -22.60 -27.20 13.04
C PHE A 252 -22.76 -25.98 12.13
N VAL A 253 -23.81 -25.21 12.39
CA VAL A 253 -24.00 -23.87 11.83
C VAL A 253 -23.54 -22.87 12.88
N ALA A 254 -22.63 -21.98 12.53
CA ALA A 254 -22.19 -20.88 13.39
C ALA A 254 -22.63 -19.54 12.78
N VAL A 255 -23.76 -19.01 13.27
CA VAL A 255 -24.31 -17.70 12.92
C VAL A 255 -24.82 -17.02 14.20
N ASP A 256 -24.84 -15.69 14.20
CA ASP A 256 -25.54 -14.89 15.21
C ASP A 256 -27.06 -14.93 14.99
N ASP A 257 -27.82 -14.31 15.91
CA ASP A 257 -29.29 -14.27 15.83
C ASP A 257 -29.84 -13.23 14.87
N SER A 258 -28.94 -12.46 14.28
CA SER A 258 -29.32 -11.31 13.50
C SER A 258 -29.78 -11.73 12.11
N LYS A 259 -30.82 -11.04 11.64
CA LYS A 259 -31.39 -11.23 10.30
C LYS A 259 -31.28 -9.92 9.52
N ASN A 260 -30.12 -9.29 9.64
CA ASN A 260 -29.86 -7.98 9.08
C ASN A 260 -29.70 -8.08 7.56
N THR A 261 -30.23 -7.10 6.86
CA THR A 261 -29.98 -6.95 5.42
C THR A 261 -28.61 -6.31 5.19
N MET A 262 -28.07 -6.45 3.98
CA MET A 262 -26.84 -5.74 3.59
C MET A 262 -26.99 -4.22 3.76
N GLU A 263 -28.18 -3.69 3.44
CA GLU A 263 -28.50 -2.29 3.63
C GLU A 263 -28.43 -1.88 5.11
N ASP A 264 -29.00 -2.67 6.03
CA ASP A 264 -28.96 -2.37 7.46
C ASP A 264 -27.53 -2.35 8.00
N ILE A 265 -26.72 -3.34 7.59
CA ILE A 265 -25.30 -3.44 7.98
C ILE A 265 -24.52 -2.21 7.48
N ILE A 266 -24.61 -1.88 6.19
CA ILE A 266 -23.90 -0.72 5.62
C ILE A 266 -24.39 0.57 6.30
N LYS A 267 -25.70 0.75 6.48
CA LYS A 267 -26.24 1.95 7.15
C LYS A 267 -25.69 2.09 8.56
N ALA A 268 -25.66 1.02 9.35
CA ALA A 268 -25.09 1.04 10.69
C ALA A 268 -23.61 1.48 10.68
N VAL A 269 -22.81 0.91 9.77
CA VAL A 269 -21.39 1.30 9.60
C VAL A 269 -21.26 2.77 9.21
N THR A 270 -22.05 3.23 8.24
CA THR A 270 -21.98 4.63 7.77
C THR A 270 -22.46 5.64 8.82
N LEU A 271 -23.39 5.27 9.69
CA LEU A 271 -23.89 6.12 10.74
C LEU A 271 -22.84 6.33 11.85
N VAL A 272 -22.10 5.27 12.17
CA VAL A 272 -21.05 5.33 13.20
C VAL A 272 -19.77 5.95 12.66
N LEU A 273 -19.27 5.47 11.51
CA LEU A 273 -17.97 5.84 10.96
C LEU A 273 -18.03 6.85 9.82
N GLY A 274 -19.08 6.83 9.00
CA GLY A 274 -19.14 7.56 7.74
C GLY A 274 -20.04 8.79 7.75
N PRO A 275 -20.45 9.27 6.56
CA PRO A 275 -21.33 10.42 6.40
C PRO A 275 -22.81 10.13 6.70
N GLY A 276 -23.17 8.88 7.06
CA GLY A 276 -24.55 8.44 7.29
C GLY A 276 -25.42 8.34 6.03
N LYS A 277 -24.86 8.60 4.84
CA LYS A 277 -25.57 8.52 3.55
C LYS A 277 -25.11 7.32 2.74
N THR A 278 -26.06 6.63 2.13
CA THR A 278 -25.84 5.44 1.30
C THR A 278 -26.48 5.58 -0.06
N GLN A 279 -25.91 4.94 -1.08
CA GLN A 279 -26.43 4.94 -2.44
C GLN A 279 -26.54 3.52 -2.97
N ASN A 280 -27.68 3.15 -3.55
CA ASN A 280 -27.82 1.87 -4.25
C ASN A 280 -27.16 1.94 -5.62
N VAL A 281 -26.35 0.94 -5.92
CA VAL A 281 -25.48 0.87 -7.09
C VAL A 281 -25.75 -0.43 -7.85
N SER A 282 -25.54 -0.45 -9.17
CA SER A 282 -25.75 -1.67 -9.95
C SER A 282 -24.84 -2.84 -9.48
N LYS A 283 -25.29 -4.09 -9.67
CA LYS A 283 -24.51 -5.28 -9.24
C LYS A 283 -23.22 -5.41 -10.03
N GLU A 284 -23.19 -4.86 -11.24
CA GLU A 284 -22.06 -4.85 -12.15
C GLU A 284 -20.90 -3.97 -11.66
N GLU A 285 -21.20 -2.93 -10.88
CA GLU A 285 -20.18 -2.01 -10.35
C GLU A 285 -19.34 -2.64 -9.25
N ILE A 286 -19.81 -3.72 -8.60
CA ILE A 286 -18.99 -4.48 -7.63
C ILE A 286 -17.69 -4.94 -8.30
N TYR A 287 -17.76 -5.41 -9.55
CA TYR A 287 -16.61 -5.95 -10.28
C TYR A 287 -15.58 -4.89 -10.67
N LEU A 288 -15.91 -3.59 -10.55
CA LEU A 288 -14.96 -2.50 -10.74
C LEU A 288 -14.10 -2.26 -9.50
N THR A 289 -14.52 -2.79 -8.35
CA THR A 289 -13.82 -2.64 -7.07
C THR A 289 -12.62 -3.57 -7.03
N ARG A 290 -11.40 -3.00 -7.07
CA ARG A 290 -10.14 -3.76 -7.08
C ARG A 290 -9.85 -4.48 -5.76
N ASP A 291 -10.42 -4.01 -4.67
CA ASP A 291 -10.17 -4.52 -3.31
C ASP A 291 -10.96 -5.82 -3.01
N LEU A 292 -11.81 -6.31 -3.93
CA LEU A 292 -12.64 -7.52 -3.73
C LEU A 292 -12.27 -8.65 -4.70
N MET A 293 -12.11 -9.87 -4.17
CA MET A 293 -11.98 -11.07 -5.00
C MET A 293 -13.36 -11.58 -5.43
N GLN A 294 -13.41 -12.39 -6.49
CA GLN A 294 -14.67 -12.98 -6.97
C GLN A 294 -15.41 -13.77 -5.87
N THR A 295 -14.68 -14.45 -4.98
CA THR A 295 -15.24 -15.17 -3.84
C THR A 295 -15.92 -14.24 -2.83
N ASP A 296 -15.37 -13.03 -2.64
CA ASP A 296 -15.93 -12.03 -1.73
C ASP A 296 -17.21 -11.44 -2.32
N ILE A 297 -17.21 -11.18 -3.64
CA ILE A 297 -18.39 -10.71 -4.38
C ILE A 297 -19.53 -11.72 -4.27
N ASP A 298 -19.24 -13.00 -4.56
CA ASP A 298 -20.21 -14.09 -4.47
C ASP A 298 -20.79 -14.18 -3.04
N SER A 299 -19.97 -13.90 -2.01
CA SER A 299 -20.37 -13.95 -0.61
C SER A 299 -21.24 -12.75 -0.18
N LEU A 300 -20.93 -11.53 -0.65
CA LEU A 300 -21.72 -10.32 -0.38
C LEU A 300 -23.10 -10.33 -1.05
N LEU A 301 -23.24 -11.06 -2.17
CA LEU A 301 -24.49 -11.19 -2.92
C LEU A 301 -25.42 -12.31 -2.40
N VAL A 302 -25.01 -13.03 -1.35
CA VAL A 302 -25.84 -14.08 -0.76
C VAL A 302 -27.08 -13.48 -0.10
N ASN A 303 -28.21 -14.17 -0.31
CA ASN A 303 -29.47 -13.90 0.36
C ASN A 303 -29.95 -15.19 1.03
N LEU A 304 -29.60 -15.38 2.31
CA LEU A 304 -29.87 -16.62 3.03
C LEU A 304 -30.15 -16.34 4.51
N CYS A 305 -31.32 -16.80 4.98
CA CYS A 305 -31.66 -16.80 6.39
C CYS A 305 -31.23 -18.14 7.02
N ILE A 306 -30.45 -18.10 8.09
CA ILE A 306 -29.90 -19.28 8.78
C ILE A 306 -30.22 -19.17 10.27
N GLU A 307 -30.44 -20.30 10.94
CA GLU A 307 -30.62 -20.36 12.38
C GLU A 307 -29.80 -21.50 13.01
N ALA A 308 -29.05 -21.19 14.06
CA ALA A 308 -28.17 -22.11 14.79
C ALA A 308 -28.84 -22.63 16.08
N THR A 309 -29.92 -23.40 15.95
CA THR A 309 -30.70 -23.89 17.11
C THR A 309 -29.89 -24.84 18.01
N TYR A 310 -29.05 -25.71 17.44
CA TYR A 310 -28.29 -26.68 18.24
C TYR A 310 -27.28 -26.02 19.19
N LEU A 311 -26.61 -24.94 18.75
CA LEU A 311 -25.55 -24.31 19.55
C LEU A 311 -26.11 -23.72 20.84
N LYS A 312 -27.25 -23.04 20.76
CA LYS A 312 -27.91 -22.40 21.92
C LYS A 312 -28.41 -23.40 22.95
N GLU A 313 -28.90 -24.55 22.49
CA GLU A 313 -29.48 -25.54 23.38
C GLU A 313 -28.42 -26.43 24.05
N ASN A 314 -27.24 -26.59 23.42
CA ASN A 314 -26.26 -27.60 23.83
C ASN A 314 -24.90 -27.06 24.28
N PHE A 315 -24.57 -25.80 24.00
CA PHE A 315 -23.29 -25.20 24.39
C PHE A 315 -23.48 -24.00 25.30
N ASN A 316 -22.53 -23.82 26.22
CA ASN A 316 -22.44 -22.66 27.08
C ASN A 316 -21.47 -21.65 26.45
N ILE A 317 -22.00 -20.75 25.61
CA ILE A 317 -21.22 -19.76 24.88
C ILE A 317 -21.40 -18.40 25.54
N GLN A 318 -20.29 -17.76 25.91
CA GLN A 318 -20.27 -16.36 26.29
C GLN A 318 -20.25 -15.51 25.02
N TRP A 319 -21.43 -15.14 24.54
CA TRP A 319 -21.58 -14.36 23.31
C TRP A 319 -21.05 -12.94 23.49
N VAL A 320 -20.21 -12.52 22.55
CA VAL A 320 -19.76 -11.14 22.39
C VAL A 320 -20.78 -10.34 21.59
N SER A 321 -21.42 -10.94 20.58
CA SER A 321 -22.41 -10.25 19.74
C SER A 321 -23.56 -11.18 19.33
N GLU A 322 -24.33 -11.68 20.32
CA GLU A 322 -25.48 -12.55 20.08
C GLU A 322 -26.52 -11.89 19.17
N THR A 323 -26.83 -10.61 19.41
CA THR A 323 -27.80 -9.84 18.64
C THR A 323 -27.28 -9.33 17.28
N GLY A 324 -26.00 -9.61 16.99
CA GLY A 324 -25.35 -9.35 15.72
C GLY A 324 -24.68 -7.99 15.57
N MET A 325 -24.26 -7.72 14.34
CA MET A 325 -23.37 -6.61 14.01
C MET A 325 -24.01 -5.22 14.14
N VAL A 326 -25.28 -5.07 13.74
CA VAL A 326 -25.97 -3.76 13.69
C VAL A 326 -26.17 -3.17 15.09
N GLU A 327 -26.58 -3.99 16.06
CA GLU A 327 -26.80 -3.53 17.43
C GLU A 327 -25.48 -3.27 18.18
N ASN A 328 -24.43 -4.05 17.89
CA ASN A 328 -23.14 -3.98 18.58
C ASN A 328 -22.09 -3.15 17.79
N ILE A 329 -22.53 -2.36 16.81
CA ILE A 329 -21.66 -1.67 15.86
C ILE A 329 -20.66 -0.71 16.51
N GLU A 330 -21.01 -0.10 17.65
CA GLU A 330 -20.13 0.82 18.38
C GLU A 330 -18.91 0.08 18.96
N GLN A 331 -19.15 -1.05 19.63
CA GLN A 331 -18.08 -1.89 20.17
C GLN A 331 -17.19 -2.43 19.05
N ILE A 332 -17.81 -2.96 18.01
CA ILE A 332 -17.12 -3.50 16.83
C ILE A 332 -16.24 -2.43 16.17
N THR A 333 -16.74 -1.20 16.08
CA THR A 333 -15.95 -0.07 15.55
C THR A 333 -14.75 0.27 16.44
N GLU A 334 -14.88 0.17 17.76
CA GLU A 334 -13.77 0.38 18.69
C GLU A 334 -12.71 -0.74 18.56
N GLU A 335 -13.14 -1.99 18.45
CA GLU A 335 -12.26 -3.13 18.18
C GLU A 335 -11.52 -2.96 16.84
N TYR A 336 -12.23 -2.52 15.80
CA TYR A 336 -11.69 -2.17 14.49
C TYR A 336 -10.56 -1.15 14.59
N LYS A 337 -10.81 -0.07 15.32
CA LYS A 337 -9.83 1.00 15.56
C LYS A 337 -8.60 0.47 16.29
N GLN A 338 -8.80 -0.30 17.36
CA GLN A 338 -7.70 -0.83 18.17
C GLN A 338 -6.84 -1.82 17.39
N THR A 339 -7.46 -2.76 16.67
CA THR A 339 -6.76 -3.82 15.93
C THR A 339 -5.92 -3.26 14.78
N ARG A 340 -6.43 -2.24 14.07
CA ARG A 340 -5.73 -1.59 12.96
C ARG A 340 -4.82 -0.44 13.43
N GLY A 341 -4.83 -0.10 14.71
CA GLY A 341 -4.08 1.03 15.27
C GLY A 341 -4.57 2.40 14.76
N LEU A 342 -5.85 2.49 14.39
CA LEU A 342 -6.47 3.70 13.89
C LEU A 342 -6.84 4.62 15.04
N LEU A 343 -5.99 5.61 15.30
CA LEU A 343 -6.20 6.57 16.38
C LEU A 343 -6.20 7.99 15.81
N PRO A 344 -7.23 8.80 16.12
CA PRO A 344 -7.30 10.17 15.63
C PRO A 344 -6.15 10.99 16.21
N LEU A 345 -5.42 11.67 15.33
CA LEU A 345 -4.29 12.51 15.73
C LEU A 345 -4.73 13.98 15.74
N ARG A 346 -4.69 14.59 16.93
CA ARG A 346 -5.20 15.95 17.17
C ARG A 346 -4.04 16.87 17.50
N ILE A 347 -3.74 17.79 16.60
CA ILE A 347 -2.60 18.71 16.71
C ILE A 347 -3.10 20.15 16.70
N CYS A 348 -2.55 20.98 17.59
CA CYS A 348 -2.79 22.42 17.58
C CYS A 348 -1.48 23.17 17.30
N ILE A 349 -1.49 24.10 16.34
CA ILE A 349 -0.33 24.91 15.97
C ILE A 349 -0.62 26.37 16.31
N LEU A 350 0.21 26.92 17.18
CA LEU A 350 0.09 28.25 17.76
C LEU A 350 1.32 29.10 17.42
N GLY A 351 1.21 30.42 17.58
CA GLY A 351 2.31 31.35 17.32
C GLY A 351 1.88 32.67 16.67
N PRO A 352 2.81 33.63 16.52
CA PRO A 352 2.52 34.97 16.03
C PRO A 352 2.07 34.98 14.56
N PRO A 353 1.35 36.03 14.11
CA PRO A 353 0.93 36.15 12.71
C PRO A 353 2.13 36.15 11.76
N ALA A 354 1.96 35.62 10.55
CA ALA A 354 2.98 35.54 9.48
C ALA A 354 4.21 34.62 9.71
N VAL A 355 4.28 33.87 10.81
CA VAL A 355 5.41 32.94 11.08
C VAL A 355 5.44 31.71 10.15
N GLY A 356 4.34 31.41 9.45
CA GLY A 356 4.25 30.25 8.54
C GLY A 356 3.55 29.02 9.14
N LYS A 357 2.73 29.20 10.18
CA LYS A 357 1.91 28.13 10.79
C LYS A 357 1.11 27.35 9.75
N SER A 358 0.41 28.05 8.86
CA SER A 358 -0.39 27.41 7.81
C SER A 358 0.43 26.51 6.90
N THR A 359 1.67 26.89 6.58
CA THR A 359 2.59 26.08 5.77
C THR A 359 3.04 24.83 6.52
N ILE A 360 3.33 24.94 7.81
CA ILE A 360 3.68 23.79 8.66
C ILE A 360 2.46 22.87 8.83
N ALA A 361 1.29 23.43 9.11
CA ALA A 361 0.03 22.72 9.23
C ALA A 361 -0.29 21.94 7.94
N GLU A 362 -0.13 22.56 6.78
CA GLU A 362 -0.37 21.90 5.49
C GLU A 362 0.60 20.73 5.24
N ARG A 363 1.89 20.91 5.57
CA ARG A 363 2.89 19.83 5.43
C ARG A 363 2.61 18.67 6.40
N ILE A 364 2.19 18.96 7.63
CA ILE A 364 1.79 17.94 8.61
C ILE A 364 0.52 17.22 8.14
N CYS A 365 -0.50 17.95 7.68
CA CYS A 365 -1.73 17.37 7.14
C CYS A 365 -1.44 16.42 5.98
N LYS A 366 -0.53 16.79 5.06
CA LYS A 366 -0.10 15.93 3.95
C LYS A 366 0.63 14.66 4.41
N HIS A 367 1.52 14.79 5.40
CA HIS A 367 2.30 13.65 5.90
C HIS A 367 1.43 12.64 6.68
N TYR A 368 0.48 13.14 7.48
CA TYR A 368 -0.35 12.30 8.36
C TYR A 368 -1.76 12.01 7.81
N LYS A 369 -2.13 12.55 6.63
CA LYS A 369 -3.49 12.54 6.07
C LYS A 369 -4.52 13.02 7.11
N LEU A 370 -4.34 14.24 7.60
CA LEU A 370 -5.23 14.90 8.57
C LEU A 370 -6.00 16.04 7.94
N HIS A 371 -7.12 16.42 8.58
CA HIS A 371 -7.91 17.57 8.17
C HIS A 371 -7.27 18.89 8.62
N HIS A 372 -7.00 19.78 7.68
CA HIS A 372 -6.53 21.13 7.98
C HIS A 372 -7.71 22.01 8.35
N VAL A 373 -7.83 22.36 9.63
CA VAL A 373 -8.93 23.21 10.12
C VAL A 373 -8.43 24.65 10.24
N LYS A 374 -8.78 25.47 9.24
CA LYS A 374 -8.55 26.93 9.24
C LYS A 374 -9.85 27.66 9.50
N LEU A 375 -9.82 28.62 10.43
CA LEU A 375 -10.99 29.41 10.81
C LEU A 375 -11.76 30.00 9.61
N LYS A 376 -11.07 30.63 8.65
CA LYS A 376 -11.73 31.28 7.50
C LYS A 376 -12.42 30.27 6.58
N GLU A 377 -11.73 29.17 6.26
CA GLU A 377 -12.23 28.14 5.36
C GLU A 377 -13.41 27.39 6.00
N THR A 378 -13.32 27.12 7.31
CA THR A 378 -14.43 26.51 8.06
C THR A 378 -15.66 27.40 8.08
N ILE A 379 -15.51 28.72 8.30
CA ILE A 379 -16.66 29.64 8.26
C ILE A 379 -17.30 29.65 6.87
N THR A 380 -16.50 29.78 5.80
CA THR A 380 -17.03 29.78 4.43
C THR A 380 -17.72 28.47 4.08
N GLU A 381 -17.12 27.33 4.45
CA GLU A 381 -17.71 26.01 4.21
C GLU A 381 -19.03 25.83 4.97
N THR A 382 -19.10 26.28 6.23
CA THR A 382 -20.35 26.23 6.99
C THR A 382 -21.43 27.13 6.38
N LEU A 383 -21.08 28.31 5.88
CA LEU A 383 -22.02 29.18 5.19
C LEU A 383 -22.54 28.55 3.89
N GLU A 384 -21.65 27.97 3.08
CA GLU A 384 -22.02 27.27 1.85
C GLU A 384 -22.91 26.05 2.11
N ASN A 385 -22.59 25.26 3.15
CA ASN A 385 -23.41 24.12 3.54
C ASN A 385 -24.80 24.54 4.00
N LEU A 386 -24.89 25.59 4.84
CA LEU A 386 -26.17 26.14 5.28
C LEU A 386 -26.99 26.69 4.08
N GLU A 387 -26.35 27.39 3.14
CA GLU A 387 -27.01 27.88 1.92
C GLU A 387 -27.51 26.73 1.03
N SER A 388 -26.76 25.63 0.94
CA SER A 388 -27.17 24.45 0.19
C SER A 388 -28.33 23.70 0.86
N CYS A 389 -28.38 23.65 2.20
CA CYS A 389 -29.47 23.01 2.94
C CYS A 389 -30.80 23.74 2.75
N VAL A 390 -30.78 25.06 2.58
CA VAL A 390 -31.95 25.90 2.31
C VAL A 390 -32.49 25.69 0.89
N GLY A 391 -31.66 25.23 -0.04
CA GLY A 391 -32.03 25.03 -1.45
C GLY A 391 -32.57 23.65 -1.82
N MET A 392 -32.51 22.67 -0.91
CA MET A 392 -32.97 21.29 -1.16
C MET A 392 -34.38 21.09 -0.60
N GLU A 393 -35.29 20.45 -1.35
CA GLU A 393 -36.72 20.32 -1.00
C GLU A 393 -37.04 19.25 0.06
N ASP A 394 -36.04 18.52 0.57
CA ASP A 394 -36.25 17.38 1.44
C ASP A 394 -35.89 17.73 2.91
N GLU A 395 -36.90 17.61 3.79
CA GLU A 395 -36.91 17.79 5.27
C GLU A 395 -37.29 19.20 5.80
N GLU A 396 -38.61 19.40 6.00
CA GLU A 396 -39.24 20.67 6.45
C GLU A 396 -38.80 21.18 7.85
N ASN A 397 -38.25 20.34 8.73
CA ASN A 397 -37.86 20.74 10.09
C ASN A 397 -36.43 21.29 10.18
N ASP A 398 -35.44 20.66 9.54
CA ASP A 398 -34.03 21.05 9.62
C ASP A 398 -33.74 22.33 8.80
N GLN A 399 -34.56 22.60 7.78
CA GLN A 399 -34.47 23.81 6.96
C GLN A 399 -34.76 25.08 7.76
N SER A 400 -35.72 25.05 8.69
CA SER A 400 -36.11 26.24 9.46
C SER A 400 -34.99 26.66 10.40
N GLU A 401 -34.37 25.72 11.11
CA GLU A 401 -33.29 26.00 12.04
C GLU A 401 -32.00 26.43 11.31
N ALA A 402 -31.69 25.76 10.20
CA ALA A 402 -30.55 26.12 9.35
C ALA A 402 -30.70 27.54 8.78
N GLN A 403 -31.88 27.90 8.29
CA GLN A 403 -32.17 29.23 7.76
C GLN A 403 -32.08 30.32 8.84
N GLU A 404 -32.68 30.11 10.02
CA GLU A 404 -32.61 31.05 11.14
C GLU A 404 -31.17 31.27 11.62
N PHE A 405 -30.38 30.20 11.70
CA PHE A 405 -28.97 30.30 12.10
C PHE A 405 -28.14 31.04 11.05
N LEU A 406 -28.38 30.78 9.76
CA LEU A 406 -27.73 31.45 8.64
C LEU A 406 -28.02 32.96 8.64
N ASP A 407 -29.29 33.33 8.85
CA ASP A 407 -29.70 34.73 8.94
C ASP A 407 -29.05 35.43 10.14
N THR A 408 -29.00 34.76 11.29
CA THR A 408 -28.32 35.26 12.50
C THR A 408 -26.82 35.50 12.25
N LEU A 409 -26.13 34.58 11.57
CA LEU A 409 -24.72 34.72 11.21
C LEU A 409 -24.49 35.87 10.22
N LYS A 410 -25.35 36.01 9.19
CA LYS A 410 -25.28 37.10 8.21
C LYS A 410 -25.54 38.45 8.86
N GLU A 411 -26.51 38.54 9.76
CA GLU A 411 -26.78 39.77 10.53
C GLU A 411 -25.60 40.15 11.43
N ASN A 412 -25.01 39.18 12.15
CA ASN A 412 -23.84 39.42 12.98
C ASN A 412 -22.64 39.88 12.15
N MET A 413 -22.38 39.24 11.00
CA MET A 413 -21.33 39.67 10.08
C MET A 413 -21.58 41.10 9.57
N ASN A 414 -22.82 41.46 9.26
CA ASN A 414 -23.15 42.81 8.80
C ASN A 414 -22.95 43.87 9.89
N GLN A 415 -23.28 43.56 11.14
CA GLN A 415 -23.10 44.46 12.29
C GLN A 415 -21.62 44.67 12.65
N ASN A 416 -20.80 43.63 12.50
CA ASN A 416 -19.39 43.63 12.89
C ASN A 416 -18.40 43.88 11.74
N GLY A 417 -18.88 44.41 10.60
CA GLY A 417 -18.04 44.77 9.46
C GLY A 417 -17.34 43.56 8.82
N GLY A 418 -18.04 42.44 8.74
CA GLY A 418 -17.59 41.18 8.12
C GLY A 418 -16.85 40.22 9.06
N ARG A 419 -17.03 40.35 10.39
CA ARG A 419 -16.47 39.42 11.39
C ARG A 419 -17.57 38.82 12.23
N LEU A 420 -17.42 37.56 12.62
CA LEU A 420 -18.30 36.89 13.56
C LEU A 420 -17.82 37.11 14.99
N ASP A 421 -18.75 37.23 15.93
CA ASP A 421 -18.43 37.20 17.36
C ASP A 421 -17.85 35.84 17.78
N ASP A 422 -17.05 35.87 18.85
CA ASP A 422 -16.30 34.71 19.32
C ASP A 422 -17.22 33.51 19.67
N GLN A 423 -18.42 33.76 20.20
CA GLN A 423 -19.39 32.70 20.52
C GLN A 423 -19.83 31.90 19.29
N TYR A 424 -20.14 32.59 18.17
CA TYR A 424 -20.51 31.93 16.92
C TYR A 424 -19.32 31.21 16.28
N VAL A 425 -18.13 31.81 16.36
CA VAL A 425 -16.89 31.18 15.90
C VAL A 425 -16.59 29.89 16.67
N ILE A 426 -16.73 29.91 17.99
CA ILE A 426 -16.50 28.73 18.83
C ILE A 426 -17.52 27.64 18.50
N ARG A 427 -18.81 28.00 18.34
CA ARG A 427 -19.85 27.05 17.92
C ARG A 427 -19.52 26.40 16.57
N ILE A 428 -19.23 27.20 15.54
CA ILE A 428 -18.86 26.71 14.20
C ILE A 428 -17.63 25.80 14.25
N MET A 429 -16.60 26.19 15.01
CA MET A 429 -15.39 25.37 15.16
C MET A 429 -15.68 24.08 15.91
N ARG A 430 -16.50 24.11 16.97
CA ARG A 430 -16.90 22.91 17.71
C ARG A 430 -17.67 21.95 16.83
N ASP A 431 -18.60 22.44 16.03
CA ASP A 431 -19.38 21.62 15.09
C ASP A 431 -18.48 21.00 14.02
N LYS A 432 -17.52 21.77 13.48
CA LYS A 432 -16.53 21.24 12.52
C LYS A 432 -15.66 20.14 13.15
N LEU A 433 -15.21 20.32 14.39
CA LEU A 433 -14.39 19.32 15.09
C LEU A 433 -15.19 18.06 15.45
N ARG A 434 -16.51 18.17 15.62
CA ARG A 434 -17.43 17.03 15.83
C ARG A 434 -17.76 16.26 14.55
N THR A 435 -17.39 16.76 13.37
CA THR A 435 -17.58 16.03 12.11
C THR A 435 -16.83 14.69 12.12
N LYS A 436 -17.43 13.67 11.50
CA LYS A 436 -16.89 12.30 11.44
C LYS A 436 -15.46 12.23 10.88
N PRO A 437 -15.10 12.96 9.81
CA PRO A 437 -13.73 12.93 9.30
C PRO A 437 -12.69 13.45 10.31
N CYS A 438 -13.02 14.53 11.04
CA CYS A 438 -12.15 15.09 12.08
C CYS A 438 -12.07 14.17 13.32
N MET A 439 -13.17 13.51 13.68
CA MET A 439 -13.23 12.58 14.81
C MET A 439 -12.52 11.25 14.53
N ASN A 440 -12.51 10.79 13.28
CA ASN A 440 -11.88 9.55 12.87
C ASN A 440 -10.38 9.72 12.65
N GLN A 441 -9.99 10.62 11.73
CA GLN A 441 -8.60 10.78 11.32
C GLN A 441 -7.85 11.72 12.26
N GLY A 442 -8.56 12.67 12.88
CA GLY A 442 -7.98 13.78 13.59
C GLY A 442 -7.90 15.04 12.73
N PHE A 443 -7.27 16.07 13.29
CA PHE A 443 -7.23 17.40 12.71
C PHE A 443 -5.98 18.17 13.13
N VAL A 444 -5.63 19.18 12.33
CA VAL A 444 -4.63 20.19 12.67
C VAL A 444 -5.31 21.55 12.76
N LEU A 445 -5.37 22.11 13.96
CA LEU A 445 -5.87 23.47 14.21
C LEU A 445 -4.79 24.49 13.87
N ASP A 446 -5.12 25.42 12.97
CA ASP A 446 -4.22 26.50 12.54
C ASP A 446 -4.58 27.83 13.21
N GLY A 447 -3.83 28.18 14.27
CA GLY A 447 -3.86 29.51 14.87
C GLY A 447 -5.17 29.88 15.60
N PHE A 448 -5.94 28.88 16.03
CA PHE A 448 -7.11 29.00 16.90
C PHE A 448 -7.13 27.82 17.88
N PRO A 449 -7.53 28.00 19.15
CA PRO A 449 -7.96 29.22 19.85
C PRO A 449 -6.85 30.28 20.06
N LYS A 450 -7.22 31.52 20.41
CA LYS A 450 -6.27 32.63 20.62
C LYS A 450 -6.19 33.16 22.05
N THR A 451 -7.19 32.86 22.88
CA THR A 451 -7.25 33.28 24.29
C THR A 451 -7.60 32.10 25.18
N TYR A 452 -7.23 32.19 26.45
CA TYR A 452 -7.56 31.20 27.46
C TYR A 452 -9.08 30.89 27.50
N GLU A 453 -9.91 31.93 27.52
CA GLU A 453 -11.38 31.80 27.53
C GLU A 453 -11.91 31.07 26.30
N GLN A 454 -11.42 31.40 25.10
CA GLN A 454 -11.81 30.70 23.86
C GLN A 454 -11.43 29.22 23.89
N ALA A 455 -10.26 28.88 24.45
CA ALA A 455 -9.83 27.50 24.59
C ALA A 455 -10.71 26.74 25.57
N LYS A 456 -10.99 27.33 26.73
CA LYS A 456 -11.88 26.77 27.75
C LYS A 456 -13.29 26.52 27.19
N GLU A 457 -13.87 27.50 26.51
CA GLU A 457 -15.21 27.35 25.94
C GLU A 457 -15.22 26.31 24.80
N LEU A 458 -14.20 26.28 23.93
CA LEU A 458 -14.12 25.34 22.82
C LEU A 458 -13.99 23.88 23.29
N PHE A 459 -13.14 23.62 24.28
CA PHE A 459 -12.74 22.27 24.67
C PHE A 459 -13.41 21.74 25.94
N THR A 460 -13.93 22.62 26.81
CA THR A 460 -14.46 22.24 28.13
C THR A 460 -15.95 22.58 28.32
N GLY A 461 -16.60 23.22 27.33
CA GLY A 461 -18.00 23.67 27.28
C GLY A 461 -18.89 23.43 28.52
N ASP A 462 -19.49 24.51 29.05
CA ASP A 462 -20.33 24.54 30.24
C ASP A 462 -21.51 23.53 30.20
N GLU A 463 -21.38 22.34 30.80
CA GLU A 463 -22.51 21.56 31.34
C GLU A 463 -22.04 20.42 32.26
N GLU A 464 -22.74 20.22 33.38
CA GLU A 464 -22.48 19.14 34.34
C GLU A 464 -22.71 17.76 33.68
N PRO A 465 -21.87 16.75 33.98
CA PRO A 465 -21.89 15.48 33.27
C PRO A 465 -23.04 14.58 33.74
N GLU A 466 -24.21 14.69 33.13
CA GLU A 466 -25.30 13.71 33.32
C GLU A 466 -25.59 12.82 32.09
N ASP A 467 -25.03 13.10 30.90
CA ASP A 467 -25.33 12.32 29.67
C ASP A 467 -24.11 11.82 28.87
N LEU A 468 -24.36 10.85 27.98
CA LEU A 468 -23.45 10.19 27.02
C LEU A 468 -22.58 11.16 26.18
N GLN A 469 -22.96 12.44 26.09
CA GLN A 469 -22.21 13.51 25.41
C GLN A 469 -20.84 13.80 26.06
N SER A 470 -20.69 13.55 27.36
CA SER A 470 -19.45 13.74 28.13
C SER A 470 -18.26 12.89 27.63
N LYS A 471 -18.51 11.76 26.97
CA LYS A 471 -17.46 10.94 26.33
C LYS A 471 -16.91 11.56 25.04
N HIS A 472 -17.68 12.41 24.36
CA HIS A 472 -17.28 13.05 23.10
C HIS A 472 -16.47 14.34 23.32
N GLU A 473 -16.65 15.02 24.46
CA GLU A 473 -15.96 16.28 24.75
C GLU A 473 -14.46 16.07 25.03
N LYS A 474 -14.11 14.98 25.74
CA LYS A 474 -12.72 14.53 25.86
C LYS A 474 -12.06 14.13 24.53
N LYS A 475 -12.87 13.89 23.47
CA LYS A 475 -12.38 13.52 22.14
C LYS A 475 -11.97 14.73 21.28
N ILE A 476 -12.27 15.96 21.68
CA ILE A 476 -11.92 17.17 20.90
C ILE A 476 -10.60 17.82 21.36
N ILE A 477 -10.13 17.51 22.57
CA ILE A 477 -8.89 18.11 23.12
C ILE A 477 -7.65 17.68 22.30
N PRO A 478 -6.80 18.61 21.83
CA PRO A 478 -5.55 18.27 21.15
C PRO A 478 -4.60 17.47 22.03
N GLU A 479 -3.90 16.48 21.46
CA GLU A 479 -2.89 15.69 22.17
C GLU A 479 -1.50 16.36 22.06
N PHE A 480 -1.24 17.06 20.96
CA PHE A 480 0.02 17.75 20.71
C PHE A 480 -0.23 19.23 20.42
N VAL A 481 0.51 20.09 21.13
CA VAL A 481 0.48 21.53 20.96
C VAL A 481 1.87 22.01 20.58
N PHE A 482 1.99 22.68 19.43
CA PHE A 482 3.25 23.23 18.93
C PHE A 482 3.16 24.75 18.88
N PHE A 483 4.06 25.43 19.59
CA PHE A 483 4.18 26.87 19.58
C PHE A 483 5.35 27.29 18.68
N VAL A 484 5.04 27.86 17.52
CA VAL A 484 6.05 28.32 16.56
C VAL A 484 6.35 29.80 16.85
N ASP A 485 7.57 30.12 17.30
CA ASP A 485 7.99 31.49 17.56
C ASP A 485 9.02 32.00 16.55
N ALA A 486 9.04 33.32 16.36
CA ALA A 486 10.03 34.01 15.56
C ALA A 486 10.19 35.46 16.02
N THR A 487 11.33 36.05 15.69
CA THR A 487 11.62 37.45 16.06
C THR A 487 10.73 38.43 15.29
N ASP A 488 10.34 39.53 15.94
CA ASP A 488 9.51 40.57 15.32
C ASP A 488 10.19 41.22 14.10
N VAL A 489 11.52 41.28 14.10
CA VAL A 489 12.31 41.77 12.95
C VAL A 489 12.10 40.85 11.75
N PHE A 490 12.26 39.55 11.96
CA PHE A 490 12.06 38.53 10.92
C PHE A 490 10.64 38.55 10.36
N LEU A 491 9.63 38.61 11.23
CA LEU A 491 8.23 38.63 10.80
C LEU A 491 7.89 39.86 9.96
N LYS A 492 8.40 41.04 10.35
CA LYS A 492 8.23 42.29 9.58
C LYS A 492 8.90 42.19 8.22
N THR A 493 10.16 41.73 8.16
CA THR A 493 10.89 41.54 6.90
C THR A 493 10.20 40.53 5.98
N ARG A 494 9.66 39.45 6.54
CA ARG A 494 8.93 38.44 5.77
C ARG A 494 7.66 38.98 5.12
N VAL A 495 6.84 39.74 5.87
CA VAL A 495 5.61 40.34 5.32
C VAL A 495 5.92 41.38 4.25
N LEU A 496 7.01 42.15 4.42
CA LEU A 496 7.46 43.13 3.41
C LEU A 496 7.91 42.48 2.10
N ASN A 497 8.39 41.24 2.14
CA ASN A 497 8.87 40.50 0.97
C ASN A 497 7.79 39.64 0.29
N LEU A 498 6.53 39.68 0.76
CA LEU A 498 5.43 38.96 0.14
C LEU A 498 4.99 39.65 -1.15
N PRO A 499 4.59 38.89 -2.20
CA PRO A 499 4.08 39.48 -3.44
C PRO A 499 2.74 40.21 -3.19
N GLU A 500 2.49 41.29 -3.93
CA GLU A 500 1.29 42.12 -3.78
C GLU A 500 -0.01 41.31 -3.93
N THR A 501 -0.01 40.27 -4.77
CA THR A 501 -1.13 39.33 -4.97
C THR A 501 -1.51 38.54 -3.72
N ALA A 502 -0.57 38.31 -2.78
CA ALA A 502 -0.83 37.64 -1.51
C ALA A 502 -1.26 38.61 -0.40
N VAL A 503 -1.02 39.91 -0.60
CA VAL A 503 -1.32 40.99 0.36
C VAL A 503 -2.68 41.62 0.06
N GLU A 504 -3.09 41.66 -1.21
CA GLU A 504 -4.37 42.23 -1.64
C GLU A 504 -5.56 41.40 -1.11
N GLY A 505 -6.49 42.06 -0.41
CA GLY A 505 -7.64 41.38 0.23
C GLY A 505 -7.33 40.61 1.51
N THR A 506 -6.07 40.53 1.94
CA THR A 506 -5.68 39.88 3.19
C THR A 506 -5.35 40.88 4.30
N SER A 507 -5.28 40.37 5.53
CA SER A 507 -4.92 41.15 6.71
C SER A 507 -3.41 41.43 6.85
N TYR A 508 -2.64 41.20 5.77
CA TYR A 508 -1.20 41.42 5.73
C TYR A 508 -0.84 42.84 5.26
N THR A 509 -1.81 43.75 5.19
CA THR A 509 -1.51 45.18 5.07
C THR A 509 -0.62 45.63 6.24
N PRO A 510 0.43 46.44 6.00
CA PRO A 510 1.43 46.74 7.02
C PRO A 510 0.85 47.25 8.36
N GLU A 511 -0.17 48.10 8.29
CA GLU A 511 -0.82 48.68 9.46
C GLU A 511 -1.64 47.65 10.26
N GLN A 512 -2.38 46.77 9.58
CA GLN A 512 -3.19 45.75 10.24
C GLN A 512 -2.32 44.64 10.81
N PHE A 513 -1.24 44.27 10.12
CA PHE A 513 -0.27 43.29 10.58
C PHE A 513 0.43 43.74 11.86
N LEU A 514 0.95 44.98 11.89
CA LEU A 514 1.62 45.53 13.07
C LEU A 514 0.69 45.60 14.28
N ARG A 515 -0.57 46.02 14.08
CA ARG A 515 -1.58 46.00 15.15
C ARG A 515 -1.83 44.59 15.69
N ARG A 516 -1.94 43.58 14.82
CA ARG A 516 -2.15 42.19 15.23
C ARG A 516 -0.95 41.61 15.96
N LEU A 517 0.26 41.93 15.53
CA LEU A 517 1.48 41.49 16.20
C LEU A 517 1.58 42.12 17.59
N ALA A 518 1.30 43.42 17.73
CA ALA A 518 1.27 44.11 19.02
C ALA A 518 0.22 43.49 19.96
N ASN A 519 -1.02 43.34 19.51
CA ASN A 519 -2.08 42.71 20.30
C ASN A 519 -1.75 41.26 20.70
N PHE A 520 -1.06 40.51 19.83
CA PHE A 520 -0.61 39.15 20.16
C PHE A 520 0.45 39.17 21.26
N ARG A 521 1.45 40.04 21.18
CA ARG A 521 2.51 40.12 22.20
C ARG A 521 1.96 40.60 23.54
N GLU A 522 1.06 41.59 23.56
CA GLU A 522 0.41 42.08 24.78
C GLU A 522 -0.35 40.96 25.51
N ARG A 523 -1.11 40.15 24.78
CA ARG A 523 -1.88 39.02 25.34
C ARG A 523 -1.03 37.85 25.85
N ASN A 524 0.20 37.69 25.37
CA ASN A 524 1.09 36.60 25.79
C ASN A 524 2.08 37.04 26.88
N VAL A 525 1.88 38.21 27.49
CA VAL A 525 2.70 38.71 28.61
C VAL A 525 2.02 38.50 29.98
N GLU A 526 0.70 38.33 30.01
CA GLU A 526 -0.09 38.15 31.24
C GLU A 526 -0.03 36.70 31.76
N ASP A 527 -0.34 36.49 33.05
CA ASP A 527 -0.28 35.16 33.71
C ASP A 527 -1.38 34.18 33.25
N GLU A 528 -2.38 34.62 32.48
CA GLU A 528 -3.46 33.77 31.91
C GLU A 528 -3.24 33.53 30.40
N THR A 529 -2.08 33.01 30.02
CA THR A 529 -1.82 32.70 28.61
C THR A 529 -2.55 31.44 28.14
N LEU A 530 -2.75 31.34 26.83
CA LEU A 530 -3.28 30.13 26.20
C LEU A 530 -2.35 28.92 26.37
N LEU A 531 -1.05 29.13 26.56
CA LEU A 531 -0.12 28.03 26.85
C LEU A 531 -0.38 27.47 28.25
N ASN A 532 -0.66 28.33 29.23
CA ASN A 532 -0.98 27.92 30.60
C ASN A 532 -2.23 27.05 30.64
N TYR A 533 -3.25 27.32 29.81
CA TYR A 533 -4.43 26.45 29.68
C TYR A 533 -4.06 25.00 29.33
N PHE A 534 -3.13 24.81 28.39
CA PHE A 534 -2.71 23.46 27.99
C PHE A 534 -1.82 22.81 29.06
N GLU A 535 -0.99 23.60 29.75
CA GLU A 535 -0.21 23.12 30.89
C GLU A 535 -1.11 22.66 32.05
N ASP A 536 -2.20 23.37 32.33
CA ASP A 536 -3.22 22.97 33.32
C ASP A 536 -3.91 21.65 32.95
N LEU A 537 -3.95 21.31 31.66
CA LEU A 537 -4.44 20.03 31.13
C LEU A 537 -3.34 18.95 31.02
N GLU A 538 -2.15 19.19 31.59
CA GLU A 538 -0.95 18.34 31.49
C GLU A 538 -0.39 18.17 30.07
N ILE A 539 -0.85 18.98 29.11
CA ILE A 539 -0.38 18.99 27.72
C ILE A 539 0.71 20.05 27.58
N HIS A 540 1.96 19.60 27.49
CA HIS A 540 3.12 20.49 27.47
C HIS A 540 3.36 21.04 26.05
N PRO A 541 3.22 22.36 25.81
CA PRO A 541 3.46 22.95 24.50
C PRO A 541 4.92 22.86 24.08
N GLU A 542 5.19 22.46 22.84
CA GLU A 542 6.55 22.36 22.31
C GLU A 542 6.92 23.59 21.49
N HIS A 543 7.97 24.29 21.94
CA HIS A 543 8.45 25.51 21.31
C HIS A 543 9.34 25.22 20.09
N LEU A 544 9.00 25.83 18.96
CA LEU A 544 9.70 25.69 17.68
C LEU A 544 10.11 27.09 17.21
N GLU A 545 11.41 27.37 17.16
CA GLU A 545 11.92 28.65 16.67
C GLU A 545 12.22 28.59 15.17
N ILE A 546 11.78 29.61 14.42
CA ILE A 546 12.13 29.81 13.01
C ILE A 546 13.10 30.98 12.88
N THR A 547 14.28 30.71 12.31
CA THR A 547 15.35 31.69 12.17
C THR A 547 15.57 32.13 10.72
N SER A 548 15.20 31.32 9.74
CA SER A 548 15.33 31.63 8.32
C SER A 548 14.12 31.18 7.49
N ASN A 549 14.03 31.66 6.24
CA ASN A 549 12.96 31.31 5.30
C ASN A 549 13.30 30.08 4.45
N ASP A 550 14.37 29.35 4.76
CA ASP A 550 14.83 28.24 3.94
C ASP A 550 13.94 27.00 4.14
N ASP A 551 13.59 26.32 3.05
CA ASP A 551 12.78 25.10 3.09
C ASP A 551 13.41 23.99 3.96
N SER A 552 14.74 24.04 4.13
CA SER A 552 15.49 23.14 5.00
C SER A 552 15.11 23.27 6.48
N GLU A 553 14.81 24.47 6.99
CA GLU A 553 14.40 24.63 8.40
C GLU A 553 13.01 24.06 8.65
N TYR A 554 12.09 24.24 7.70
CA TYR A 554 10.76 23.65 7.78
C TYR A 554 10.81 22.11 7.78
N LEU A 555 11.74 21.50 7.05
CA LEU A 555 11.95 20.05 7.09
C LEU A 555 12.44 19.57 8.46
N LEU A 556 13.38 20.30 9.08
CA LEU A 556 13.86 19.98 10.43
C LEU A 556 12.75 20.12 11.49
N ILE A 557 11.88 21.12 11.33
CA ILE A 557 10.72 21.29 12.21
C ILE A 557 9.75 20.11 12.05
N ILE A 558 9.47 19.69 10.82
CA ILE A 558 8.61 18.54 10.55
C ILE A 558 9.25 17.27 11.13
N GLU A 559 10.56 17.09 11.01
CA GLU A 559 11.26 15.95 11.60
C GLU A 559 11.14 15.93 13.14
N LYS A 560 11.27 17.09 13.80
CA LYS A 560 11.03 17.22 15.24
C LYS A 560 9.60 16.86 15.61
N VAL A 561 8.62 17.40 14.89
CA VAL A 561 7.20 17.08 15.06
C VAL A 561 6.97 15.57 14.89
N CYS A 562 7.51 14.97 13.83
CA CYS A 562 7.37 13.55 13.56
C CYS A 562 8.04 12.66 14.61
N LYS A 563 9.17 13.09 15.17
CA LYS A 563 9.83 12.36 16.26
C LYS A 563 8.98 12.33 17.52
N LYS A 564 8.22 13.39 17.78
CA LYS A 564 7.35 13.52 18.96
C LYS A 564 5.98 12.85 18.77
N VAL A 565 5.37 13.05 17.62
CA VAL A 565 4.06 12.49 17.26
C VAL A 565 4.14 10.99 16.96
N GLY A 566 5.25 10.54 16.39
CA GLY A 566 5.47 9.14 16.03
C GLY A 566 4.98 8.80 14.62
N LYS A 567 4.77 7.50 14.36
CA LYS A 567 4.31 7.02 13.05
C LYS A 567 2.85 7.42 12.81
N PRO A 568 2.44 7.68 11.55
CA PRO A 568 1.04 7.88 11.22
C PRO A 568 0.16 6.71 11.68
N LYS A 569 -0.94 7.04 12.36
CA LYS A 569 -1.91 6.09 12.92
C LYS A 569 -3.21 6.05 12.12
N ASN A 570 -3.13 6.37 10.83
CA ASN A 570 -4.24 6.27 9.88
C ASN A 570 -3.92 5.15 8.88
N TYR A 571 -4.86 4.78 8.01
CA TYR A 571 -4.49 4.15 6.74
C TYR A 571 -3.46 5.08 6.12
N GLY A 572 -2.20 4.65 6.08
CA GLY A 572 -1.09 5.52 5.69
C GLY A 572 -1.32 6.12 4.30
N ILE A 573 -0.32 6.83 3.78
CA ILE A 573 -0.22 6.84 2.33
C ILE A 573 -0.14 5.36 1.96
N VAL A 574 -1.18 4.89 1.26
CA VAL A 574 -1.36 3.49 0.92
C VAL A 574 0.02 3.11 0.37
N LEU A 575 0.73 2.20 1.04
CA LEU A 575 2.08 1.82 0.58
C LEU A 575 1.98 1.43 -0.90
N GLU A 576 0.85 0.87 -1.29
CA GLU A 576 0.37 0.73 -2.66
C GLU A 576 0.18 2.01 -3.48
N GLU A 577 -0.35 3.15 -3.00
CA GLU A 577 -0.42 4.41 -3.77
C GLU A 577 0.95 5.06 -3.95
N VAL A 578 1.83 4.94 -2.95
CA VAL A 578 3.24 5.37 -3.07
C VAL A 578 3.97 4.45 -4.02
N GLU A 579 3.87 3.13 -3.84
CA GLU A 579 4.46 2.13 -4.73
C GLU A 579 3.86 2.18 -6.13
N GLU A 580 2.56 2.44 -6.29
CA GLU A 580 1.90 2.62 -7.59
C GLU A 580 2.29 3.95 -8.20
N GLY A 581 2.42 5.01 -7.40
CA GLY A 581 2.94 6.30 -7.83
C GLY A 581 4.38 6.18 -8.32
N GLU A 582 5.22 5.46 -7.57
CA GLU A 582 6.59 5.12 -7.91
C GLU A 582 6.66 4.19 -9.13
N ARG A 583 5.79 3.18 -9.24
CA ARG A 583 5.66 2.31 -10.42
C ARG A 583 5.22 3.10 -11.64
N ARG A 584 4.23 3.99 -11.51
CA ARG A 584 3.75 4.88 -12.59
C ARG A 584 4.85 5.85 -13.02
N GLN A 585 5.57 6.46 -12.08
CA GLN A 585 6.70 7.34 -12.37
C GLN A 585 7.86 6.56 -13.01
N ALA A 586 8.18 5.36 -12.52
CA ALA A 586 9.21 4.49 -13.09
C ALA A 586 8.84 4.03 -14.51
N GLU A 587 7.57 3.68 -14.75
CA GLU A 587 7.05 3.32 -16.08
C GLU A 587 7.10 4.52 -17.03
N GLN A 588 6.75 5.72 -16.56
CA GLN A 588 6.81 6.94 -17.34
C GLN A 588 8.25 7.34 -17.68
N GLN A 589 9.17 7.24 -16.72
CA GLN A 589 10.61 7.42 -16.95
C GLN A 589 11.18 6.37 -17.90
N LEU A 590 10.72 5.11 -17.82
CA LEU A 590 11.13 4.05 -18.74
C LEU A 590 10.66 4.33 -20.17
N LYS A 591 9.41 4.77 -20.35
CA LYS A 591 8.84 5.20 -21.64
C LYS A 591 9.60 6.38 -22.21
N GLU A 592 9.91 7.38 -21.41
CA GLU A 592 10.65 8.57 -21.83
C GLU A 592 12.10 8.23 -22.22
N ARG A 593 12.79 7.39 -21.45
CA ARG A 593 14.13 6.86 -21.79
C ARG A 593 14.11 5.97 -23.04
N ALA A 594 13.04 5.23 -23.28
CA ALA A 594 12.88 4.42 -24.49
C ALA A 594 12.64 5.32 -25.72
N ALA A 595 11.81 6.36 -25.59
CA ALA A 595 11.58 7.35 -26.64
C ALA A 595 12.87 8.12 -26.99
N GLN A 596 13.64 8.56 -25.99
CA GLN A 596 14.93 9.21 -26.20
C GLN A 596 15.95 8.29 -26.88
N ARG A 597 16.01 7.00 -26.49
CA ARG A 597 16.86 6.00 -27.17
C ARG A 597 16.45 5.77 -28.62
N ALA A 598 15.16 5.63 -28.90
CA ALA A 598 14.66 5.49 -30.27
C ALA A 598 14.86 6.74 -31.13
N GLU A 599 14.86 7.94 -30.53
CA GLU A 599 15.21 9.17 -31.24
C GLU A 599 16.71 9.28 -31.51
N ALA A 600 17.56 8.89 -30.55
CA ALA A 600 19.01 8.84 -30.73
C ALA A 600 19.42 7.84 -31.82
N GLU A 601 18.83 6.65 -31.82
CA GLU A 601 19.09 5.61 -32.84
C GLU A 601 18.70 6.10 -34.24
N ARG A 602 17.55 6.76 -34.39
CA ARG A 602 17.15 7.39 -35.66
C ARG A 602 18.13 8.47 -36.13
N ARG A 603 18.63 9.33 -35.22
CA ARG A 603 19.65 10.33 -35.56
C ARG A 603 20.98 9.69 -35.95
N GLU A 604 21.40 8.64 -35.25
CA GLU A 604 22.63 7.90 -35.58
C GLU A 604 22.53 7.21 -36.95
N GLU A 605 21.38 6.64 -37.29
CA GLU A 605 21.10 6.07 -38.61
C GLU A 605 21.14 7.13 -39.71
N GLU A 606 20.51 8.29 -39.51
CA GLU A 606 20.55 9.42 -40.44
C GLU A 606 21.98 9.94 -40.65
N GLU A 607 22.74 10.10 -39.57
CA GLU A 607 24.15 10.50 -39.62
C GLU A 607 25.03 9.45 -40.31
N ALA A 608 24.79 8.16 -40.08
CA ALA A 608 25.50 7.08 -40.73
C ALA A 608 25.25 7.09 -42.25
N GLN A 609 23.98 7.24 -42.66
CA GLN A 609 23.63 7.38 -44.08
C GLN A 609 24.29 8.61 -44.71
N GLN A 610 24.41 9.72 -43.97
CA GLN A 610 25.08 10.92 -44.47
C GLN A 610 26.60 10.70 -44.59
N ARG A 611 27.23 10.05 -43.60
CA ARG A 611 28.65 9.68 -43.65
C ARG A 611 28.94 8.76 -44.85
N ASP A 612 28.10 7.77 -45.10
CA ASP A 612 28.25 6.85 -46.22
C ASP A 612 28.12 7.56 -47.58
N LYS A 613 27.19 8.51 -47.72
CA LYS A 613 27.06 9.35 -48.92
C LYS A 613 28.31 10.19 -49.15
N CYS A 614 28.76 10.93 -48.14
CA CYS A 614 29.97 11.75 -48.23
C CYS A 614 31.21 10.90 -48.53
N TRP A 615 31.32 9.72 -47.92
CA TRP A 615 32.40 8.78 -48.20
C TRP A 615 32.36 8.26 -49.64
N GLY A 616 31.16 7.94 -50.15
CA GLY A 616 30.96 7.55 -51.54
C GLY A 616 31.40 8.62 -52.53
N GLU A 617 31.00 9.88 -52.32
CA GLU A 617 31.40 11.03 -53.14
C GLU A 617 32.91 11.26 -53.08
N TRP A 618 33.50 11.22 -51.88
CA TRP A 618 34.94 11.36 -51.69
C TRP A 618 35.72 10.26 -52.42
N ASN A 619 35.26 9.01 -52.35
CA ASN A 619 35.93 7.89 -53.00
C ASN A 619 35.87 8.01 -54.53
N GLN A 620 34.76 8.50 -55.09
CA GLN A 620 34.66 8.81 -56.52
C GLN A 620 35.65 9.90 -56.94
N GLN A 621 35.74 10.98 -56.17
CA GLN A 621 36.72 12.05 -56.43
C GLN A 621 38.15 11.53 -56.35
N LEU A 622 38.47 10.68 -55.37
CA LEU A 622 39.80 10.09 -55.22
C LEU A 622 40.18 9.23 -56.43
N VAL A 623 39.24 8.43 -56.95
CA VAL A 623 39.47 7.61 -58.16
C VAL A 623 39.72 8.52 -59.37
N GLU A 624 38.95 9.59 -59.52
CA GLU A 624 39.13 10.55 -60.61
C GLU A 624 40.49 11.26 -60.55
N VAL A 625 40.92 11.71 -59.36
CA VAL A 625 42.25 12.31 -59.16
C VAL A 625 43.35 11.32 -59.51
N LYS A 626 43.26 10.06 -59.07
CA LYS A 626 44.24 9.03 -59.43
C LYS A 626 44.31 8.78 -60.93
N ARG A 627 43.17 8.83 -61.63
CA ARG A 627 43.15 8.72 -63.09
C ARG A 627 43.87 9.91 -63.74
N GLN A 628 43.56 11.13 -63.30
CA GLN A 628 44.21 12.34 -63.81
C GLN A 628 45.73 12.35 -63.56
N GLU A 629 46.17 11.88 -62.38
CA GLU A 629 47.60 11.70 -62.09
C GLU A 629 48.24 10.66 -63.02
N HIS A 630 47.57 9.54 -63.27
CA HIS A 630 48.07 8.51 -64.17
C HIS A 630 48.20 9.02 -65.61
N ASP A 631 47.18 9.69 -66.13
CA ASP A 631 47.18 10.26 -67.48
C ASP A 631 48.29 11.34 -67.62
N LEU A 632 48.48 12.16 -66.60
CA LEU A 632 49.56 13.15 -66.56
C LEU A 632 50.94 12.47 -66.58
N LEU A 633 51.14 11.44 -65.77
CA LEU A 633 52.39 10.67 -65.77
C LEU A 633 52.63 9.97 -67.10
N GLU A 634 51.60 9.42 -67.73
CA GLU A 634 51.70 8.77 -69.05
C GLU A 634 52.12 9.79 -70.11
N SER A 635 51.51 10.96 -70.15
CA SER A 635 51.89 12.06 -71.06
C SER A 635 53.32 12.57 -70.83
N GLN A 636 53.79 12.65 -69.58
CA GLN A 636 55.18 13.00 -69.27
C GLN A 636 56.14 11.88 -69.72
N SER A 637 55.72 10.63 -69.63
CA SER A 637 56.51 9.47 -70.02
C SER A 637 56.57 9.25 -71.55
N GLU A 638 55.62 9.80 -72.32
CA GLU A 638 55.57 9.67 -73.78
C GLU A 638 56.86 10.16 -74.46
N LEU A 639 57.40 11.30 -74.03
CA LEU A 639 58.68 11.82 -74.57
C LEU A 639 59.84 10.84 -74.35
N LEU A 640 59.90 10.24 -73.15
CA LEU A 640 60.94 9.28 -72.79
C LEU A 640 60.76 7.95 -73.54
N ARG A 641 59.51 7.46 -73.66
CA ARG A 641 59.18 6.24 -74.40
C ARG A 641 59.45 6.40 -75.90
N ASN A 642 59.12 7.55 -76.48
CA ASN A 642 59.43 7.87 -77.88
C ASN A 642 60.94 7.92 -78.13
N TYR A 643 61.71 8.51 -77.21
CA TYR A 643 63.18 8.50 -77.27
C TYR A 643 63.73 7.06 -77.20
N LEU A 644 63.30 6.27 -76.22
CA LEU A 644 63.74 4.87 -76.07
C LEU A 644 63.39 4.03 -77.31
N MET A 645 62.16 4.15 -77.82
CA MET A 645 61.70 3.40 -79.01
C MET A 645 62.43 3.81 -80.28
N LYS A 646 62.77 5.09 -80.46
CA LYS A 646 63.44 5.58 -81.67
C LYS A 646 64.95 5.36 -81.63
N ASP A 647 65.58 5.68 -80.50
CA ASP A 647 67.02 5.82 -80.42
C ASP A 647 67.70 4.67 -79.68
N VAL A 648 67.01 3.81 -78.92
CA VAL A 648 67.64 2.71 -78.15
C VAL A 648 67.17 1.33 -78.61
N MET A 649 65.86 1.16 -78.83
CA MET A 649 65.25 -0.13 -79.17
C MET A 649 65.75 -0.75 -80.48
N PRO A 650 66.01 0.00 -81.57
CA PRO A 650 66.53 -0.61 -82.80
C PRO A 650 67.90 -1.26 -82.58
N THR A 651 68.79 -0.61 -81.83
CA THR A 651 70.13 -1.14 -81.54
C THR A 651 70.09 -2.26 -80.51
N LEU A 652 69.22 -2.17 -79.49
CA LEU A 652 68.99 -3.29 -78.58
C LEU A 652 68.44 -4.51 -79.32
N THR A 653 67.52 -4.32 -80.25
CA THR A 653 66.94 -5.40 -81.07
C THR A 653 67.99 -6.03 -81.98
N GLN A 654 68.86 -5.22 -82.61
CA GLN A 654 70.00 -5.72 -83.37
C GLN A 654 70.97 -6.52 -82.48
N GLY A 655 71.31 -6.00 -81.31
CA GLY A 655 72.16 -6.70 -80.34
C GLY A 655 71.53 -8.01 -79.84
N LEU A 656 70.21 -8.05 -79.62
CA LEU A 656 69.48 -9.26 -79.24
C LEU A 656 69.47 -10.30 -80.35
N ILE A 657 69.23 -9.89 -81.60
CA ILE A 657 69.31 -10.78 -82.77
C ILE A 657 70.72 -11.36 -82.90
N GLU A 658 71.74 -10.53 -82.72
CA GLU A 658 73.14 -10.96 -82.83
C GLU A 658 73.56 -11.87 -81.66
N CYS A 659 73.08 -11.59 -80.44
CA CYS A 659 73.24 -12.44 -79.28
C CYS A 659 72.60 -13.82 -79.47
N CYS A 660 71.36 -13.86 -80.00
CA CYS A 660 70.67 -15.11 -80.34
C CYS A 660 71.41 -15.92 -81.41
N ARG A 661 72.13 -15.25 -82.32
CA ARG A 661 72.92 -15.89 -83.38
C ARG A 661 74.24 -16.47 -82.86
N ILE A 662 74.92 -15.77 -81.97
CA ILE A 662 76.26 -16.14 -81.47
C ILE A 662 76.18 -17.10 -80.27
N ARG A 663 75.07 -17.07 -79.51
CA ARG A 663 74.87 -17.81 -78.25
C ARG A 663 76.10 -17.76 -77.32
N PRO A 664 76.50 -16.56 -76.87
CA PRO A 664 77.60 -16.41 -75.92
C PRO A 664 77.26 -17.00 -74.54
N ASP A 665 78.29 -17.38 -73.78
CA ASP A 665 78.16 -17.97 -72.43
C ASP A 665 77.53 -17.00 -71.41
N ASP A 666 77.65 -15.68 -71.62
CA ASP A 666 76.88 -14.66 -70.91
C ASP A 666 76.19 -13.70 -71.90
N PRO A 667 74.87 -13.83 -72.11
CA PRO A 667 74.11 -12.99 -73.04
C PRO A 667 73.96 -11.55 -72.55
N ILE A 668 74.00 -11.29 -71.23
CA ILE A 668 73.82 -9.94 -70.67
C ILE A 668 75.09 -9.12 -70.92
N ASP A 669 76.26 -9.68 -70.59
CA ASP A 669 77.53 -8.99 -70.78
C ASP A 669 77.83 -8.73 -72.27
N PHE A 670 77.42 -9.65 -73.14
CA PHE A 670 77.50 -9.48 -74.59
C PHE A 670 76.61 -8.33 -75.10
N LEU A 671 75.36 -8.24 -74.63
CA LEU A 671 74.43 -7.16 -74.99
C LEU A 671 74.91 -5.79 -74.51
N VAL A 672 75.42 -5.72 -73.28
CA VAL A 672 76.01 -4.49 -72.72
C VAL A 672 77.25 -4.07 -73.52
N GLY A 673 78.11 -5.03 -73.89
CA GLY A 673 79.26 -4.79 -74.76
C GLY A 673 78.85 -4.26 -76.15
N HIS A 674 77.82 -4.85 -76.76
CA HIS A 674 77.31 -4.45 -78.08
C HIS A 674 76.70 -3.03 -78.07
N LEU A 675 75.93 -2.70 -77.04
CA LEU A 675 75.39 -1.35 -76.84
C LEU A 675 76.50 -0.31 -76.59
N ASN A 676 77.49 -0.64 -75.76
CA ASN A 676 78.64 0.24 -75.48
C ASN A 676 79.53 0.48 -76.71
N ASN A 677 79.65 -0.51 -77.61
CA ASN A 677 80.46 -0.37 -78.82
C ASN A 677 79.77 0.50 -79.89
N THR A 678 78.43 0.42 -79.97
CA THR A 678 77.64 1.15 -80.97
C THR A 678 77.41 2.60 -80.57
N TYR A 679 77.13 2.86 -79.30
CA TYR A 679 77.10 4.19 -78.73
C TYR A 679 78.44 4.46 -78.05
N LYS A 680 79.44 4.99 -78.78
CA LYS A 680 80.61 5.64 -78.18
C LYS A 680 80.16 6.88 -77.40
N ILE A 681 79.51 6.67 -76.26
CA ILE A 681 78.94 7.70 -75.41
C ILE A 681 79.55 7.52 -74.02
N ASN A 682 80.10 8.63 -73.52
CA ASN A 682 80.84 8.75 -72.27
C ASN A 682 80.29 7.86 -71.14
N LEU A 683 81.19 7.09 -70.52
CA LEU A 683 81.04 6.29 -69.30
C LEU A 683 80.44 7.05 -68.10
N PHE A 684 80.29 8.38 -68.21
CA PHE A 684 79.65 9.26 -67.24
C PHE A 684 78.11 9.19 -67.26
N PHE A 685 77.49 8.84 -68.40
CA PHE A 685 76.03 8.79 -68.54
C PHE A 685 75.44 7.51 -67.93
N TRP A 686 76.14 6.38 -68.08
CA TRP A 686 75.73 5.09 -67.48
C TRP A 686 75.81 5.07 -65.95
N LYS A 687 76.73 5.83 -65.34
CA LYS A 687 76.82 5.96 -63.87
C LYS A 687 75.62 6.67 -63.23
N ASN A 688 74.81 7.42 -64.00
CA ASN A 688 73.63 8.14 -63.49
C ASN A 688 72.29 7.55 -63.96
N CYS A 689 72.29 6.57 -64.87
CA CYS A 689 71.07 5.88 -65.30
C CYS A 689 70.70 4.74 -64.35
N LYS A 690 70.03 5.08 -63.22
CA LYS A 690 69.34 4.12 -62.33
C LYS A 690 68.40 3.16 -63.08
N ILE A 691 67.97 3.54 -64.28
CA ILE A 691 67.03 2.79 -65.13
C ILE A 691 67.64 1.48 -65.64
N VAL A 692 68.93 1.43 -65.97
CA VAL A 692 69.55 0.18 -66.45
C VAL A 692 69.68 -0.82 -65.31
N ALA A 693 70.03 -0.36 -64.10
CA ALA A 693 70.04 -1.20 -62.91
C ALA A 693 68.64 -1.73 -62.57
N LEU A 694 67.58 -0.93 -62.75
CA LEU A 694 66.18 -1.35 -62.57
C LEU A 694 65.72 -2.36 -63.63
N CYS A 695 66.06 -2.16 -64.90
CA CYS A 695 65.74 -3.12 -65.97
C CYS A 695 66.48 -4.45 -65.77
N ILE A 696 67.74 -4.42 -65.30
CA ILE A 696 68.50 -5.64 -64.95
C ILE A 696 67.87 -6.32 -63.73
N PHE A 697 67.52 -5.59 -62.66
CA PHE A 697 66.84 -6.16 -61.49
C PHE A 697 65.47 -6.75 -61.82
N GLN A 698 64.73 -6.13 -62.74
CA GLN A 698 63.40 -6.59 -63.15
C GLN A 698 63.48 -7.78 -64.11
N ALA A 699 64.49 -7.83 -64.98
CA ALA A 699 64.81 -9.02 -65.75
C ALA A 699 65.28 -10.17 -64.84
N GLU A 700 66.08 -9.89 -63.81
CA GLU A 700 66.53 -10.87 -62.82
C GLU A 700 65.37 -11.40 -61.97
N TYR A 701 64.40 -10.55 -61.61
CA TYR A 701 63.16 -10.93 -60.93
C TYR A 701 62.26 -11.79 -61.83
N LEU A 702 62.12 -11.44 -63.12
CA LEU A 702 61.30 -12.20 -64.07
C LEU A 702 61.91 -13.56 -64.40
N LEU A 703 63.23 -13.64 -64.58
CA LEU A 703 63.95 -14.90 -64.84
C LEU A 703 64.00 -15.81 -63.60
N LYS A 704 64.07 -15.27 -62.37
CA LYS A 704 64.02 -16.07 -61.14
C LYS A 704 62.62 -16.56 -60.76
N ASN A 705 61.56 -15.85 -61.16
CA ASN A 705 60.19 -16.14 -60.71
C ASN A 705 59.27 -16.75 -61.77
N ASN A 706 59.73 -16.95 -63.02
CA ASN A 706 59.00 -17.73 -64.02
C ASN A 706 59.98 -18.59 -64.86
N PRO A 707 60.27 -19.84 -64.45
CA PRO A 707 61.17 -20.71 -65.19
C PRO A 707 60.53 -21.41 -66.42
N GLU A 708 59.26 -21.15 -66.76
CA GLU A 708 58.57 -21.76 -67.91
C GLU A 708 57.87 -20.76 -68.87
N GLY A 709 58.32 -19.50 -68.94
CA GLY A 709 57.75 -18.49 -69.86
C GLY A 709 58.80 -17.73 -70.65
#